data_AF-A0A1V6QXQ7-F1
#
_entry.id   AF-A0A1V6QXQ7-F1
#
_cell.length_a   1.000
_cell.length_b   1.000
_cell.length_c   1.000
_cell.angle_alpha   90.00
_cell.angle_beta   90.00
_cell.angle_gamma   90.00
#
_symmetry.space_group_name_H-M   'P 1'
#
loop_
_entity.id
_entity.type
_entity.pdbx_description
1 polymer ?
#
loop_
_entity_poly.entity_id
_entity_poly.type
_entity_poly.pdbx_seq_one_letter_code
_entity_poly.pdbx_strand_id
1 'polypeptide(L)'
;MAEHVFFPDEPPRPLRIKYNGSLYDGGNWDQFPVRHGWKLETGAEKFPPRGIPQRFHSGIECWLYFGMLHYVFGDQLDQADFLLHREEDPQQYITTKHLHKYVDNAKEWKKRKLGERAVDIVKKVCEQLSGYGDYYVRDDMSLAIRLVCYVFWNVAVKRDGPQTQTHHVQRWMFTGEIETKRMVAEGWCPLEAAKCRVAGGGVDTPAYLLQLMRVKPGWNKITHKSCKNTECVANNVDESEYVTRHVQEDCTCSHLQANIEQLHTILRDGGVPLLMLTPDGEDELGNQNFKVDIVSKRVGKQYLAISHVWSDGLGNTEGNSLPNCQLRLLYEEARHVLTGGEYVPRYEGGPFAALHTSAARLAHFAGSQTLRRGDSVLLWIDTLCIPHQPDVRSLAIQRIREVYEDAYRTMIIDSEMRHVSASSTSHLELLLRVLHCSGWMRRLWTLQEGLAAKSRLYVLFSDKAVNIATIADELLTKLDRGKLPVMQERIANFAMGVWFTFFKHTIDSTSKFERFVNLVASPFDKSDITKDQLIRWNWFNVATRATSKAADRPIILAGILNLDVKEILQVKGSDERMRKFYSLIDNFPQGVLFQPGPRFEEEGMRWAMKVCQYTEEIQYLSGGPGNITPRGLQITLYPSWLFPSRIVFDLGLFDIDNNQGQRTWEQWIKEHNLEDADNMPNVCLLKTEIPVVFKPDETYGIIVHGSEGSRPGSTRSCVVVSLRTTEDSIHYAQYEALGTIKSIASFVQWPDGGYLVPVAWDDRQEREWIVG
;
A
#
# COMPACT_ATOMS: atom_id res chain seq x y z
N MET A 1 17.41 -14.71 -13.01
CA MET A 1 15.95 -14.93 -12.88
C MET A 1 15.19 -13.62 -13.03
N ALA A 2 14.01 -13.67 -13.65
CA ALA A 2 13.06 -12.56 -13.82
C ALA A 2 13.54 -11.37 -14.68
N GLU A 3 14.56 -11.57 -15.53
CA GLU A 3 15.16 -10.53 -16.36
C GLU A 3 14.15 -9.98 -17.38
N HIS A 4 13.72 -10.81 -18.34
CA HIS A 4 12.75 -10.44 -19.37
C HIS A 4 11.28 -10.44 -18.91
N VAL A 5 11.01 -10.82 -17.66
CA VAL A 5 9.65 -10.77 -17.09
C VAL A 5 9.26 -9.31 -16.85
N PHE A 6 10.22 -8.50 -16.44
CA PHE A 6 9.99 -7.13 -16.00
C PHE A 6 10.71 -6.07 -16.82
N PHE A 7 11.91 -6.40 -17.29
CA PHE A 7 12.78 -5.47 -17.99
C PHE A 7 12.94 -5.94 -19.43
N PRO A 8 13.03 -5.03 -20.41
CA PRO A 8 13.37 -5.42 -21.78
C PRO A 8 14.82 -5.93 -21.89
N ASP A 9 15.70 -5.45 -21.00
CA ASP A 9 17.12 -5.78 -20.92
C ASP A 9 17.48 -6.42 -19.56
N GLU A 10 18.75 -6.78 -19.34
CA GLU A 10 19.19 -7.31 -18.04
C GLU A 10 19.04 -6.24 -16.93
N PRO A 11 18.39 -6.55 -15.80
CA PRO A 11 18.17 -5.57 -14.74
C PRO A 11 19.47 -5.10 -14.09
N PRO A 12 19.49 -3.92 -13.45
CA PRO A 12 20.68 -3.41 -12.76
C PRO A 12 21.21 -4.34 -11.65
N ARG A 13 20.31 -5.06 -10.96
CA ARG A 13 20.66 -6.03 -9.91
C ARG A 13 19.90 -7.35 -10.11
N PRO A 14 20.32 -8.22 -11.05
CA PRO A 14 19.54 -9.42 -11.38
C PRO A 14 19.42 -10.40 -10.21
N LEU A 15 18.24 -11.01 -10.05
CA LEU A 15 18.04 -12.09 -9.08
C LEU A 15 18.83 -13.31 -9.52
N ARG A 16 19.93 -13.61 -8.81
CA ARG A 16 20.75 -14.80 -9.02
C ARG A 16 20.28 -15.92 -8.10
N ILE A 17 19.75 -16.98 -8.69
CA ILE A 17 19.23 -18.16 -8.00
C ILE A 17 20.05 -19.34 -8.49
N LYS A 18 20.83 -19.95 -7.58
CA LYS A 18 21.77 -21.01 -7.92
C LYS A 18 21.01 -22.29 -8.21
N TYR A 19 21.36 -22.93 -9.33
CA TYR A 19 20.80 -24.22 -9.72
C TYR A 19 21.87 -25.30 -9.67
N ASN A 20 21.62 -26.34 -8.87
CA ASN A 20 22.55 -27.45 -8.65
C ASN A 20 21.90 -28.81 -8.99
N GLY A 21 20.73 -28.80 -9.65
CA GLY A 21 20.00 -30.00 -10.04
C GLY A 21 20.40 -30.52 -11.42
N SER A 22 20.01 -31.76 -11.73
CA SER A 22 20.06 -32.29 -13.10
C SER A 22 18.93 -31.69 -13.93
N LEU A 23 19.09 -31.68 -15.26
CA LEU A 23 17.99 -31.34 -16.17
C LEU A 23 16.83 -32.33 -16.05
N TYR A 24 15.64 -31.87 -16.40
CA TYR A 24 14.43 -32.69 -16.40
C TYR A 24 14.51 -33.77 -17.47
N ASP A 25 14.07 -34.99 -17.14
CA ASP A 25 14.24 -36.20 -17.95
C ASP A 25 13.32 -36.28 -19.19
N GLY A 26 12.44 -35.30 -19.38
CA GLY A 26 11.46 -35.25 -20.48
C GLY A 26 10.30 -36.23 -20.35
N GLY A 27 10.21 -36.97 -19.25
CA GLY A 27 9.12 -37.92 -19.01
C GLY A 27 7.85 -37.25 -18.47
N ASN A 28 6.80 -38.06 -18.29
CA ASN A 28 5.53 -37.60 -17.71
C ASN A 28 5.75 -36.98 -16.31
N TRP A 29 5.16 -35.81 -16.09
CA TRP A 29 5.34 -35.01 -14.86
C TRP A 29 4.81 -35.69 -13.60
N ASP A 30 3.63 -36.30 -13.66
CA ASP A 30 3.01 -36.95 -12.49
C ASP A 30 3.83 -38.18 -12.03
N GLN A 31 4.53 -38.82 -12.96
CA GLN A 31 5.36 -40.02 -12.71
C GLN A 31 6.81 -39.69 -12.32
N PHE A 32 7.23 -38.43 -12.38
CA PHE A 32 8.62 -38.05 -12.08
C PHE A 32 9.08 -38.45 -10.66
N PRO A 33 8.27 -38.22 -9.59
CA PRO A 33 8.63 -38.65 -8.23
C PRO A 33 8.85 -40.16 -8.07
N VAL A 34 8.12 -40.97 -8.85
CA VAL A 34 8.23 -42.43 -8.85
C VAL A 34 9.52 -42.84 -9.54
N ARG A 35 9.77 -42.31 -10.75
CA ARG A 35 11.01 -42.58 -11.51
C ARG A 35 12.28 -42.21 -10.75
N HIS A 36 12.21 -41.17 -9.93
CA HIS A 36 13.35 -40.68 -9.14
C HIS A 36 13.35 -41.18 -7.68
N GLY A 37 12.35 -41.99 -7.30
CA GLY A 37 12.46 -42.91 -6.17
C GLY A 37 12.11 -42.37 -4.78
N TRP A 38 11.43 -41.22 -4.68
CA TRP A 38 10.86 -40.74 -3.40
C TRP A 38 9.35 -40.97 -3.26
N LYS A 39 8.69 -41.43 -4.33
CA LYS A 39 7.36 -42.08 -4.27
C LYS A 39 7.45 -43.54 -4.68
N LEU A 40 6.51 -44.35 -4.17
CA LEU A 40 6.32 -45.74 -4.57
C LEU A 40 5.59 -45.81 -5.92
N GLU A 41 5.64 -46.97 -6.61
CA GLU A 41 4.89 -47.20 -7.86
C GLU A 41 3.38 -47.02 -7.69
N THR A 42 2.88 -47.25 -6.47
CA THR A 42 1.48 -47.00 -6.10
C THR A 42 1.12 -45.51 -5.99
N GLY A 43 2.09 -44.61 -6.10
CA GLY A 43 1.94 -43.17 -5.88
C GLY A 43 2.02 -42.73 -4.41
N ALA A 44 2.12 -43.68 -3.47
CA ALA A 44 2.25 -43.39 -2.05
C ALA A 44 3.63 -42.78 -1.72
N GLU A 45 3.67 -41.94 -0.68
CA GLU A 45 4.93 -41.39 -0.15
C GLU A 45 5.81 -42.52 0.39
N LYS A 46 7.07 -42.58 -0.06
CA LYS A 46 8.02 -43.61 0.37
C LYS A 46 8.60 -43.33 1.76
N PHE A 47 8.59 -42.06 2.15
CA PHE A 47 9.17 -41.56 3.40
C PHE A 47 8.06 -41.00 4.30
N PRO A 48 8.25 -41.02 5.63
CA PRO A 48 7.30 -40.36 6.53
C PRO A 48 7.26 -38.84 6.26
N PRO A 49 6.21 -38.14 6.71
CA PRO A 49 6.13 -36.68 6.61
C PRO A 49 7.39 -36.01 7.15
N ARG A 50 7.93 -35.03 6.42
CA ARG A 50 9.20 -34.33 6.71
C ARG A 50 10.46 -35.21 6.66
N GLY A 51 10.35 -36.47 6.21
CA GLY A 51 11.43 -37.47 6.22
C GLY A 51 12.14 -37.70 4.88
N ILE A 52 11.87 -36.91 3.82
CA ILE A 52 12.53 -37.11 2.51
C ILE A 52 14.01 -36.71 2.60
N PRO A 53 14.96 -37.62 2.29
CA PRO A 53 16.39 -37.33 2.36
C PRO A 53 16.86 -36.17 1.46
N GLN A 54 17.85 -35.41 1.93
CA GLN A 54 18.38 -34.21 1.25
C GLN A 54 18.84 -34.46 -0.19
N ARG A 55 19.33 -35.66 -0.51
CA ARG A 55 19.74 -36.06 -1.87
C ARG A 55 18.62 -35.94 -2.93
N PHE A 56 17.35 -35.92 -2.51
CA PHE A 56 16.20 -35.77 -3.42
C PHE A 56 15.74 -34.32 -3.59
N HIS A 57 16.23 -33.38 -2.77
CA HIS A 57 15.72 -32.00 -2.76
C HIS A 57 15.97 -31.28 -4.09
N SER A 58 17.17 -31.43 -4.67
CA SER A 58 17.47 -30.87 -6.01
C SER A 58 16.62 -31.52 -7.11
N GLY A 59 16.25 -32.79 -6.96
CA GLY A 59 15.30 -33.48 -7.85
C GLY A 59 13.88 -32.94 -7.74
N ILE A 60 13.42 -32.62 -6.53
CA ILE A 60 12.13 -31.96 -6.29
C ILE A 60 12.10 -30.55 -6.89
N GLU A 61 13.17 -29.77 -6.72
CA GLU A 61 13.32 -28.46 -7.35
C GLU A 61 13.29 -28.55 -8.89
N CYS A 62 14.00 -29.53 -9.47
CA CYS A 62 13.96 -29.79 -10.91
C CYS A 62 12.55 -30.14 -11.40
N TRP A 63 11.86 -31.02 -10.68
CA TRP A 63 10.51 -31.47 -11.01
C TRP A 63 9.51 -30.31 -11.06
N LEU A 64 9.55 -29.44 -10.04
CA LEU A 64 8.62 -28.33 -9.91
C LEU A 64 8.96 -27.16 -10.83
N TYR A 65 10.24 -26.96 -11.18
CA TYR A 65 10.66 -25.89 -12.09
C TYR A 65 10.73 -26.35 -13.55
N PHE A 66 11.72 -27.18 -13.90
CA PHE A 66 11.93 -27.64 -15.28
C PHE A 66 10.86 -28.60 -15.76
N GLY A 67 10.34 -29.45 -14.87
CA GLY A 67 9.20 -30.30 -15.19
C GLY A 67 7.95 -29.50 -15.54
N MET A 68 7.71 -28.37 -14.86
CA MET A 68 6.62 -27.45 -15.20
C MET A 68 6.83 -26.81 -16.58
N LEU A 69 8.03 -26.30 -16.86
CA LEU A 69 8.36 -25.73 -18.18
C LEU A 69 8.15 -26.77 -19.29
N HIS A 70 8.62 -28.00 -19.08
CA HIS A 70 8.47 -29.09 -20.04
C HIS A 70 7.00 -29.50 -20.21
N TYR A 71 6.22 -29.51 -19.14
CA TYR A 71 4.79 -29.79 -19.22
C TYR A 71 4.04 -28.78 -20.09
N VAL A 72 4.44 -27.51 -20.11
CA VAL A 72 3.80 -26.48 -20.95
C VAL A 72 4.36 -26.52 -22.37
N PHE A 73 5.67 -26.56 -22.57
CA PHE A 73 6.28 -26.35 -23.88
C PHE A 73 6.59 -27.65 -24.64
N GLY A 74 6.69 -28.78 -23.93
CA GLY A 74 6.94 -30.10 -24.52
C GLY A 74 8.25 -30.15 -25.30
N ASP A 75 8.15 -30.62 -26.54
CA ASP A 75 9.24 -30.78 -27.50
C ASP A 75 9.92 -29.46 -27.90
N GLN A 76 9.24 -28.33 -27.73
CA GLN A 76 9.80 -27.01 -28.05
C GLN A 76 10.79 -26.52 -27.00
N LEU A 77 10.78 -27.08 -25.78
CA LEU A 77 11.61 -26.57 -24.68
C LEU A 77 13.08 -26.93 -24.88
N ASP A 78 13.91 -25.91 -25.06
CA ASP A 78 15.32 -26.01 -24.74
C ASP A 78 15.50 -25.65 -23.25
N GLN A 79 15.93 -26.61 -22.42
CA GLN A 79 16.16 -26.34 -21.00
C GLN A 79 17.38 -25.45 -20.76
N ALA A 80 18.34 -25.40 -21.70
CA ALA A 80 19.52 -24.54 -21.59
C ALA A 80 19.16 -23.05 -21.69
N ASP A 81 18.05 -22.70 -22.35
CA ASP A 81 17.52 -21.33 -22.41
C ASP A 81 17.18 -20.74 -21.01
N PHE A 82 17.05 -21.59 -20.00
CA PHE A 82 16.71 -21.23 -18.61
C PHE A 82 17.88 -21.38 -17.64
N LEU A 83 19.08 -21.70 -18.14
CA LEU A 83 20.31 -21.75 -17.38
C LEU A 83 21.30 -20.68 -17.90
N LEU A 84 21.79 -19.86 -16.97
CA LEU A 84 22.87 -18.93 -17.24
C LEU A 84 24.20 -19.57 -16.83
N HIS A 85 25.10 -19.71 -17.79
CA HIS A 85 26.49 -20.09 -17.57
C HIS A 85 27.38 -18.87 -17.77
N ARG A 86 28.35 -18.66 -16.89
CA ARG A 86 29.33 -17.57 -17.00
C ARG A 86 30.70 -18.20 -17.18
N GLU A 87 31.47 -17.73 -18.14
CA GLU A 87 32.80 -18.28 -18.45
C GLU A 87 33.74 -18.30 -17.23
N GLU A 88 33.53 -17.40 -16.27
CA GLU A 88 34.35 -17.22 -15.06
C GLU A 88 33.77 -17.87 -13.79
N ASP A 89 32.53 -18.41 -13.82
CA ASP A 89 31.87 -19.00 -12.65
C ASP A 89 31.41 -20.44 -12.97
N PRO A 90 31.95 -21.48 -12.31
CA PRO A 90 31.51 -22.85 -12.54
C PRO A 90 30.05 -23.09 -12.10
N GLN A 91 29.45 -22.15 -11.36
CA GLN A 91 28.09 -22.25 -10.87
C GLN A 91 27.04 -21.88 -11.94
N GLN A 92 25.95 -22.64 -11.97
CA GLN A 92 24.81 -22.38 -12.84
C GLN A 92 23.72 -21.57 -12.11
N TYR A 93 23.06 -20.67 -12.83
CA TYR A 93 21.98 -19.85 -12.30
C TYR A 93 20.72 -19.97 -13.16
N ILE A 94 19.55 -19.91 -12.53
CA ILE A 94 18.27 -19.84 -13.25
C ILE A 94 18.11 -18.47 -13.94
N THR A 95 17.67 -18.47 -15.19
CA THR A 95 17.31 -17.27 -15.94
C THR A 95 15.95 -17.42 -16.63
N THR A 96 15.25 -16.30 -16.84
CA THR A 96 14.03 -16.25 -17.67
C THR A 96 14.25 -15.41 -18.92
N LYS A 97 15.50 -15.13 -19.29
CA LYS A 97 15.85 -14.26 -20.41
C LYS A 97 15.13 -14.66 -21.71
N HIS A 98 15.02 -15.96 -21.96
CA HIS A 98 14.47 -16.50 -23.18
C HIS A 98 13.00 -16.91 -23.10
N LEU A 99 12.31 -16.66 -21.96
CA LEU A 99 10.90 -17.04 -21.77
C LEU A 99 9.98 -16.40 -22.82
N HIS A 100 10.27 -15.16 -23.24
CA HIS A 100 9.53 -14.44 -24.27
C HIS A 100 9.40 -15.22 -25.59
N LYS A 101 10.42 -16.00 -25.98
CA LYS A 101 10.41 -16.85 -27.19
C LYS A 101 9.23 -17.84 -27.20
N TYR A 102 8.87 -18.33 -26.02
CA TYR A 102 7.86 -19.36 -25.83
C TYR A 102 6.47 -18.78 -25.59
N VAL A 103 6.40 -17.62 -24.95
CA VAL A 103 5.12 -17.04 -24.54
C VAL A 103 4.63 -15.96 -25.48
N ASP A 104 5.43 -15.26 -26.31
CA ASP A 104 4.92 -14.08 -27.04
C ASP A 104 4.07 -14.40 -28.28
N ASN A 105 4.25 -15.57 -28.90
CA ASN A 105 3.50 -15.94 -30.10
C ASN A 105 2.07 -16.42 -29.78
N ALA A 106 1.08 -15.52 -29.87
CA ALA A 106 -0.32 -15.82 -29.59
C ALA A 106 -0.93 -16.90 -30.51
N LYS A 107 -0.49 -17.00 -31.77
CA LYS A 107 -0.99 -18.01 -32.71
C LYS A 107 -0.52 -19.41 -32.31
N GLU A 108 0.76 -19.53 -31.99
CA GLU A 108 1.36 -20.80 -31.57
C GLU A 108 0.80 -21.24 -30.21
N TRP A 109 0.65 -20.29 -29.28
CA TRP A 109 0.02 -20.51 -27.98
C TRP A 109 -1.36 -21.17 -28.09
N LYS A 110 -2.22 -20.60 -28.94
CA LYS A 110 -3.56 -21.14 -29.19
C LYS A 110 -3.51 -22.49 -29.91
N LYS A 111 -2.68 -22.60 -30.97
CA LYS A 111 -2.55 -23.82 -31.78
C LYS A 111 -2.14 -25.04 -30.95
N ARG A 112 -1.19 -24.85 -30.02
CA ARG A 112 -0.65 -25.93 -29.17
C ARG A 112 -1.37 -26.08 -27.83
N LYS A 113 -2.46 -25.33 -27.60
CA LYS A 113 -3.22 -25.32 -26.33
C LYS A 113 -2.32 -25.07 -25.11
N LEU A 114 -1.35 -24.16 -25.24
CA LEU A 114 -0.39 -23.88 -24.17
C LEU A 114 -1.07 -23.31 -22.93
N GLY A 115 -2.16 -22.56 -23.11
CA GLY A 115 -2.99 -22.05 -22.00
C GLY A 115 -3.61 -23.13 -21.13
N GLU A 116 -4.24 -24.14 -21.75
CA GLU A 116 -4.82 -25.28 -21.03
C GLU A 116 -3.74 -26.01 -20.23
N ARG A 117 -2.57 -26.27 -20.85
CA ARG A 117 -1.42 -26.91 -20.20
C ARG A 117 -0.85 -26.08 -19.05
N ALA A 118 -0.73 -24.77 -19.24
CA ALA A 118 -0.24 -23.81 -18.26
C ALA A 118 -1.15 -23.74 -17.03
N VAL A 119 -2.46 -23.64 -17.21
CA VAL A 119 -3.43 -23.58 -16.10
C VAL A 119 -3.45 -24.89 -15.32
N ASP A 120 -3.43 -26.03 -16.02
CA ASP A 120 -3.40 -27.35 -15.40
C ASP A 120 -2.14 -27.57 -14.55
N ILE A 121 -0.96 -27.32 -15.12
CA ILE A 121 0.30 -27.55 -14.39
C ILE A 121 0.46 -26.59 -13.22
N VAL A 122 0.02 -25.34 -13.34
CA VAL A 122 0.09 -24.38 -12.23
C VAL A 122 -0.73 -24.86 -11.04
N LYS A 123 -1.93 -25.43 -11.27
CA LYS A 123 -2.73 -26.03 -10.20
C LYS A 123 -1.99 -27.17 -9.50
N LYS A 124 -1.41 -28.09 -10.29
CA LYS A 124 -0.63 -29.23 -9.78
C LYS A 124 0.61 -28.78 -9.00
N VAL A 125 1.39 -27.85 -9.54
CA VAL A 125 2.62 -27.33 -8.90
C VAL A 125 2.28 -26.59 -7.60
N CYS A 126 1.25 -25.75 -7.58
CA CYS A 126 0.81 -25.07 -6.35
C CYS A 126 0.35 -26.05 -5.27
N GLU A 127 -0.32 -27.13 -5.65
CA GLU A 127 -0.69 -28.21 -4.72
C GLU A 127 0.54 -28.91 -4.15
N GLN A 128 1.49 -29.32 -5.00
CA GLN A 128 2.72 -29.97 -4.54
C GLN A 128 3.57 -29.04 -3.68
N LEU A 129 3.68 -27.75 -4.04
CA LEU A 129 4.39 -26.76 -3.21
C LEU A 129 3.79 -26.64 -1.81
N SER A 130 2.48 -26.83 -1.63
CA SER A 130 1.87 -26.85 -0.28
C SER A 130 2.36 -28.00 0.60
N GLY A 131 2.83 -29.11 0.01
CA GLY A 131 3.40 -30.24 0.76
C GLY A 131 4.93 -30.23 0.82
N TYR A 132 5.59 -29.79 -0.25
CA TYR A 132 7.04 -29.89 -0.41
C TYR A 132 7.79 -28.58 -0.13
N GLY A 133 7.13 -27.43 -0.29
CA GLY A 133 7.77 -26.12 -0.30
C GLY A 133 8.55 -25.80 0.98
N ASP A 134 7.90 -25.94 2.14
CA ASP A 134 8.47 -25.52 3.42
C ASP A 134 9.62 -26.42 3.93
N TYR A 135 9.80 -27.61 3.35
CA TYR A 135 10.72 -28.63 3.89
C TYR A 135 11.80 -29.10 2.92
N TYR A 136 11.55 -29.03 1.61
CA TYR A 136 12.39 -29.71 0.61
C TYR A 136 12.74 -28.83 -0.59
N VAL A 137 12.26 -27.59 -0.64
CA VAL A 137 12.54 -26.62 -1.70
C VAL A 137 13.19 -25.40 -1.05
N ARG A 138 14.32 -24.93 -1.57
CA ARG A 138 14.95 -23.71 -1.06
C ARG A 138 14.07 -22.49 -1.33
N ASP A 139 14.08 -21.51 -0.43
CA ASP A 139 13.30 -20.27 -0.55
C ASP A 139 13.50 -19.54 -1.88
N ASP A 140 14.75 -19.51 -2.39
CA ASP A 140 15.09 -18.89 -3.67
C ASP A 140 14.48 -19.66 -4.85
N MET A 141 14.56 -20.99 -4.85
CA MET A 141 13.89 -21.83 -5.85
C MET A 141 12.37 -21.77 -5.77
N SER A 142 11.80 -21.69 -4.56
CA SER A 142 10.37 -21.48 -4.35
C SER A 142 9.89 -20.19 -5.01
N LEU A 143 10.62 -19.08 -4.80
CA LEU A 143 10.36 -17.81 -5.51
C LEU A 143 10.44 -17.98 -7.04
N ALA A 144 11.45 -18.70 -7.55
CA ALA A 144 11.62 -18.91 -8.99
C ALA A 144 10.43 -19.69 -9.60
N ILE A 145 10.01 -20.78 -8.95
CA ILE A 145 8.87 -21.60 -9.37
C ILE A 145 7.60 -20.77 -9.36
N ARG A 146 7.33 -20.05 -8.26
CA ARG A 146 6.14 -19.20 -8.12
C ARG A 146 6.07 -18.10 -9.17
N LEU A 147 7.20 -17.47 -9.51
CA LEU A 147 7.25 -16.46 -10.57
C LEU A 147 6.86 -17.02 -11.93
N VAL A 148 7.36 -18.21 -12.29
CA VAL A 148 6.97 -18.86 -13.55
C VAL A 148 5.50 -19.27 -13.52
N CYS A 149 4.99 -19.81 -12.40
CA CYS A 149 3.56 -20.08 -12.24
C CYS A 149 2.73 -18.81 -12.45
N TYR A 150 3.16 -17.69 -11.87
CA TYR A 150 2.52 -16.39 -12.00
C TYR A 150 2.48 -15.93 -13.46
N VAL A 151 3.60 -16.02 -14.19
CA VAL A 151 3.66 -15.68 -15.62
C VAL A 151 2.71 -16.56 -16.43
N PHE A 152 2.76 -17.88 -16.26
CA PHE A 152 1.90 -18.83 -16.96
C PHE A 152 0.43 -18.58 -16.73
N TRP A 153 0.02 -18.37 -15.48
CA TRP A 153 -1.35 -18.07 -15.13
C TRP A 153 -1.84 -16.78 -15.80
N ASN A 154 -1.02 -15.73 -15.77
CA ASN A 154 -1.40 -14.43 -16.29
C ASN A 154 -1.43 -14.36 -17.81
N VAL A 155 -0.49 -15.02 -18.49
CA VAL A 155 -0.51 -15.16 -19.94
C VAL A 155 -1.75 -15.95 -20.39
N ALA A 156 -2.10 -17.04 -19.69
CA ALA A 156 -3.31 -17.81 -19.96
C ALA A 156 -4.58 -16.96 -19.74
N VAL A 157 -4.68 -16.23 -18.61
CA VAL A 157 -5.81 -15.34 -18.35
C VAL A 157 -5.98 -14.28 -19.44
N LYS A 158 -4.87 -13.69 -19.90
CA LYS A 158 -4.89 -12.66 -20.95
C LYS A 158 -5.34 -13.22 -22.31
N ARG A 159 -4.96 -14.45 -22.65
CA ARG A 159 -5.15 -15.02 -23.99
C ARG A 159 -6.40 -15.86 -24.14
N ASP A 160 -6.69 -16.64 -23.10
CA ASP A 160 -7.71 -17.67 -23.12
C ASP A 160 -8.91 -17.30 -22.22
N GLY A 161 -8.82 -16.15 -21.53
CA GLY A 161 -9.87 -15.60 -20.67
C GLY A 161 -9.73 -15.98 -19.19
N PRO A 162 -10.63 -15.49 -18.32
CA PRO A 162 -10.57 -15.72 -16.88
C PRO A 162 -10.50 -17.21 -16.51
N GLN A 163 -9.64 -17.54 -15.54
CA GLN A 163 -9.40 -18.91 -15.10
C GLN A 163 -9.85 -19.08 -13.64
N THR A 164 -10.48 -20.21 -13.32
CA THR A 164 -10.88 -20.52 -11.94
C THR A 164 -9.67 -20.96 -11.11
N GLN A 165 -9.30 -20.14 -10.14
CA GLN A 165 -8.23 -20.44 -9.20
C GLN A 165 -8.70 -21.47 -8.16
N THR A 166 -7.86 -22.47 -7.88
CA THR A 166 -8.02 -23.33 -6.70
C THR A 166 -7.52 -22.60 -5.45
N HIS A 167 -7.86 -23.09 -4.26
CA HIS A 167 -7.34 -22.55 -2.99
C HIS A 167 -5.81 -22.50 -2.96
N HIS A 168 -5.13 -23.54 -3.48
CA HIS A 168 -3.66 -23.57 -3.57
C HIS A 168 -3.14 -22.47 -4.49
N VAL A 169 -3.73 -22.29 -5.68
CA VAL A 169 -3.32 -21.22 -6.61
C VAL A 169 -3.51 -19.85 -5.96
N GLN A 170 -4.66 -19.60 -5.31
CA GLN A 170 -4.89 -18.35 -4.59
C GLN A 170 -3.78 -18.09 -3.56
N ARG A 171 -3.47 -19.08 -2.71
CA ARG A 171 -2.44 -18.95 -1.65
C ARG A 171 -1.06 -18.60 -2.20
N TRP A 172 -0.64 -19.20 -3.31
CA TRP A 172 0.73 -19.09 -3.81
C TRP A 172 0.96 -17.91 -4.77
N MET A 173 -0.08 -17.37 -5.39
CA MET A 173 0.04 -16.25 -6.34
C MET A 173 0.32 -14.91 -5.65
N PHE A 174 -0.08 -14.73 -4.39
CA PHE A 174 0.15 -13.51 -3.61
C PHE A 174 1.51 -13.51 -2.92
N THR A 175 2.09 -12.33 -2.70
CA THR A 175 3.33 -12.16 -1.93
C THR A 175 3.22 -12.80 -0.55
N GLY A 176 4.17 -13.69 -0.22
CA GLY A 176 4.24 -14.38 1.07
C GLY A 176 5.26 -13.75 2.02
N GLU A 177 5.42 -14.36 3.20
CA GLU A 177 6.39 -13.90 4.19
C GLU A 177 7.85 -14.09 3.78
N ILE A 178 8.13 -15.07 2.93
CA ILE A 178 9.48 -15.36 2.47
C ILE A 178 10.00 -14.18 1.64
N GLU A 179 9.18 -13.67 0.71
CA GLU A 179 9.54 -12.51 -0.11
C GLU A 179 9.72 -11.26 0.74
N THR A 180 8.83 -11.01 1.72
CA THR A 180 8.95 -9.83 2.58
C THR A 180 10.17 -9.89 3.49
N LYS A 181 10.47 -11.06 4.07
CA LYS A 181 11.71 -11.29 4.84
C LYS A 181 12.95 -11.06 3.98
N ARG A 182 12.95 -11.53 2.73
CA ARG A 182 14.04 -11.27 1.78
C ARG A 182 14.20 -9.79 1.46
N MET A 183 13.11 -9.07 1.20
CA MET A 183 13.16 -7.61 1.01
C MET A 183 13.79 -6.91 2.21
N VAL A 184 13.36 -7.23 3.43
CA VAL A 184 13.93 -6.63 4.65
C VAL A 184 15.41 -6.96 4.82
N ALA A 185 15.81 -8.21 4.57
CA ALA A 185 17.21 -8.63 4.61
C ALA A 185 18.08 -7.85 3.59
N GLU A 186 17.50 -7.45 2.47
CA GLU A 186 18.12 -6.63 1.42
C GLU A 186 18.02 -5.11 1.69
N GLY A 187 17.66 -4.71 2.91
CA GLY A 187 17.66 -3.32 3.36
C GLY A 187 16.38 -2.53 3.06
N TRP A 188 15.31 -3.19 2.59
CA TRP A 188 14.01 -2.54 2.42
C TRP A 188 13.32 -2.26 3.76
N CYS A 189 12.43 -1.26 3.76
CA CYS A 189 11.60 -0.96 4.91
C CYS A 189 10.64 -2.13 5.21
N PRO A 190 10.56 -2.63 6.46
CA PRO A 190 9.57 -3.62 6.87
C PRO A 190 8.13 -3.23 6.55
N LEU A 191 7.75 -1.95 6.70
CA LEU A 191 6.43 -1.46 6.30
C LEU A 191 6.22 -1.53 4.79
N GLU A 192 7.20 -1.16 3.97
CA GLU A 192 7.06 -1.27 2.50
C GLU A 192 6.98 -2.73 2.04
N ALA A 193 7.72 -3.63 2.69
CA ALA A 193 7.60 -5.06 2.44
C ALA A 193 6.21 -5.59 2.84
N ALA A 194 5.68 -5.18 4.00
CA ALA A 194 4.34 -5.53 4.44
C ALA A 194 3.25 -4.96 3.51
N LYS A 195 3.42 -3.72 3.00
CA LYS A 195 2.55 -3.16 1.97
C LYS A 195 2.59 -4.00 0.69
N CYS A 196 3.73 -4.51 0.26
CA CYS A 196 3.80 -5.45 -0.88
C CYS A 196 3.10 -6.79 -0.63
N ARG A 197 2.82 -7.15 0.62
CA ARG A 197 2.02 -8.33 0.99
C ARG A 197 0.53 -8.02 1.06
N VAL A 198 0.15 -6.92 1.70
CA VAL A 198 -1.24 -6.59 2.03
C VAL A 198 -1.91 -5.73 0.96
N ALA A 199 -1.19 -4.73 0.47
CA ALA A 199 -1.62 -3.84 -0.61
C ALA A 199 -1.13 -4.30 -1.98
N GLY A 200 -0.27 -5.33 -2.00
CA GLY A 200 0.58 -5.67 -3.13
C GLY A 200 -0.06 -6.54 -4.20
N GLY A 201 0.61 -6.54 -5.35
CA GLY A 201 0.37 -7.45 -6.46
C GLY A 201 0.79 -8.87 -6.11
N GLY A 202 1.01 -9.68 -7.15
CA GLY A 202 1.51 -11.02 -6.92
C GLY A 202 2.96 -11.04 -6.44
N VAL A 203 3.53 -12.23 -6.45
CA VAL A 203 4.97 -12.48 -6.23
C VAL A 203 5.89 -11.67 -7.18
N ASP A 204 5.34 -11.08 -8.24
CA ASP A 204 6.04 -10.26 -9.22
C ASP A 204 6.56 -8.93 -8.67
N THR A 205 5.77 -8.26 -7.83
CA THR A 205 6.10 -6.94 -7.27
C THR A 205 7.37 -6.99 -6.39
N PRO A 206 7.48 -7.85 -5.36
CA PRO A 206 8.72 -7.94 -4.59
C PRO A 206 9.90 -8.41 -5.44
N ALA A 207 9.69 -9.32 -6.40
CA ALA A 207 10.75 -9.77 -7.31
C ALA A 207 11.26 -8.65 -8.22
N TYR A 208 10.38 -7.75 -8.66
CA TYR A 208 10.75 -6.55 -9.40
C TYR A 208 11.60 -5.62 -8.53
N LEU A 209 11.09 -5.28 -7.34
CA LEU A 209 11.72 -4.31 -6.45
C LEU A 209 13.12 -4.77 -6.00
N LEU A 210 13.30 -6.07 -5.72
CA LEU A 210 14.60 -6.66 -5.38
C LEU A 210 15.66 -6.52 -6.50
N GLN A 211 15.23 -6.27 -7.74
CA GLN A 211 16.13 -6.10 -8.90
C GLN A 211 16.52 -4.65 -9.18
N LEU A 212 15.94 -3.70 -8.45
CA LEU A 212 16.29 -2.29 -8.58
C LEU A 212 17.62 -2.00 -7.88
N MET A 213 18.46 -1.21 -8.56
CA MET A 213 19.58 -0.54 -7.91
C MET A 213 19.05 0.72 -7.21
N ARG A 214 19.24 0.77 -5.89
CA ARG A 214 18.87 1.91 -5.05
C ARG A 214 20.13 2.67 -4.68
N VAL A 215 20.25 3.90 -5.18
CA VAL A 215 21.39 4.78 -4.92
C VAL A 215 20.91 5.94 -4.07
N LYS A 216 21.58 6.16 -2.95
CA LYS A 216 21.35 7.30 -2.07
C LYS A 216 22.60 8.17 -2.00
N PRO A 217 22.47 9.48 -1.73
CA PRO A 217 23.63 10.34 -1.49
C PRO A 217 24.50 9.83 -0.33
N GLY A 218 25.79 10.15 -0.36
CA GLY A 218 26.77 9.74 0.66
C GLY A 218 26.38 10.14 2.08
N TRP A 219 25.86 11.36 2.26
CA TRP A 219 25.33 11.84 3.53
C TRP A 219 24.09 11.11 4.04
N ASN A 220 23.31 10.45 3.18
CA ASN A 220 22.06 9.80 3.58
C ASN A 220 22.36 8.44 4.22
N LYS A 221 22.53 8.44 5.54
CA LYS A 221 22.76 7.23 6.36
C LYS A 221 21.47 6.62 6.91
N ILE A 222 20.30 7.06 6.43
CA ILE A 222 19.00 6.60 6.94
C ILE A 222 18.85 5.09 6.68
N THR A 223 18.57 4.36 7.76
CA THR A 223 18.31 2.91 7.73
C THR A 223 16.87 2.61 8.16
N HIS A 224 16.36 1.44 7.77
CA HIS A 224 15.04 0.97 8.18
C HIS A 224 15.07 -0.04 9.33
N LYS A 225 16.18 -0.13 10.08
CA LYS A 225 16.35 -1.11 11.16
C LYS A 225 15.34 -0.91 12.31
N SER A 226 14.97 0.33 12.60
CA SER A 226 14.00 0.67 13.65
C SER A 226 12.54 0.68 13.18
N CYS A 227 12.29 0.39 11.90
CA CYS A 227 10.94 0.36 11.35
C CYS A 227 10.25 -0.97 11.69
N LYS A 228 8.92 -0.95 11.77
CA LYS A 228 8.05 -2.13 11.96
C LYS A 228 7.28 -2.42 10.67
N ASN A 229 6.63 -3.58 10.60
CA ASN A 229 5.70 -3.92 9.52
C ASN A 229 4.47 -2.99 9.45
N THR A 230 4.19 -2.21 10.51
CA THR A 230 3.07 -1.26 10.60
C THR A 230 3.50 0.20 10.60
N GLU A 231 4.80 0.49 10.72
CA GLU A 231 5.28 1.86 10.88
C GLU A 231 6.69 2.05 10.30
N CYS A 232 6.85 3.12 9.50
CA CYS A 232 8.15 3.59 9.05
C CYS A 232 8.54 4.83 9.87
N VAL A 233 9.68 4.76 10.55
CA VAL A 233 10.25 5.88 11.33
C VAL A 233 11.52 6.46 10.72
N ALA A 234 11.94 5.93 9.57
CA ALA A 234 13.25 6.24 8.97
C ALA A 234 13.42 7.72 8.57
N ASN A 235 12.34 8.39 8.17
CA ASN A 235 12.36 9.80 7.77
C ASN A 235 11.82 10.73 8.88
N ASN A 236 11.67 10.23 10.11
CA ASN A 236 11.37 11.08 11.25
C ASN A 236 12.61 11.90 11.54
N VAL A 237 12.46 13.22 11.44
CA VAL A 237 13.55 14.17 11.67
C VAL A 237 13.64 14.43 13.17
N ASP A 238 14.82 14.23 13.73
CA ASP A 238 15.20 14.84 15.00
C ASP A 238 15.63 16.29 14.69
N GLU A 239 14.86 17.25 15.21
CA GLU A 239 15.12 18.68 14.97
C GLU A 239 16.48 19.12 15.52
N SER A 240 17.01 18.44 16.55
CA SER A 240 18.30 18.79 17.17
C SER A 240 19.53 18.36 16.36
N GLU A 241 19.39 17.29 15.57
CA GLU A 241 20.45 16.75 14.71
C GLU A 241 20.25 17.17 13.24
N TYR A 242 19.29 18.05 12.97
CA TYR A 242 18.92 18.43 11.62
C TYR A 242 19.96 19.37 11.01
N VAL A 243 20.39 19.06 9.79
CA VAL A 243 21.33 19.91 9.03
C VAL A 243 20.71 20.28 7.69
N THR A 244 20.53 21.58 7.47
CA THR A 244 20.23 22.13 6.14
C THR A 244 21.41 21.87 5.21
N ARG A 245 21.16 21.19 4.09
CA ARG A 245 22.20 20.71 3.16
C ARG A 245 22.36 21.66 1.98
N HIS A 246 23.59 21.74 1.51
CA HIS A 246 23.92 22.33 0.21
C HIS A 246 23.68 21.32 -0.92
N VAL A 247 23.70 21.79 -2.16
CA VAL A 247 23.57 20.91 -3.34
C VAL A 247 24.74 19.92 -3.41
N GLN A 248 25.95 20.41 -3.14
CA GLN A 248 27.18 19.63 -3.03
C GLN A 248 27.70 19.68 -1.59
N GLU A 249 28.29 18.59 -1.11
CA GLU A 249 28.73 18.45 0.29
C GLU A 249 29.89 19.40 0.68
N ASP A 250 30.71 19.80 -0.29
CA ASP A 250 31.87 20.69 -0.13
C ASP A 250 31.53 22.18 -0.28
N CYS A 251 30.29 22.51 -0.63
CA CYS A 251 29.86 23.90 -0.81
C CYS A 251 29.64 24.60 0.54
N THR A 252 30.16 25.83 0.67
CA THR A 252 30.06 26.65 1.89
C THR A 252 29.37 28.01 1.65
N CYS A 253 28.53 28.11 0.61
CA CYS A 253 27.84 29.37 0.29
C CYS A 253 26.95 29.87 1.44
N SER A 254 26.77 31.18 1.56
CA SER A 254 25.89 31.74 2.59
C SER A 254 24.42 31.36 2.39
N HIS A 255 23.67 31.41 3.49
CA HIS A 255 22.22 31.32 3.47
C HIS A 255 21.60 32.65 3.08
N LEU A 256 20.54 32.61 2.27
CA LEU A 256 19.69 33.77 2.00
C LEU A 256 18.38 33.63 2.79
N GLN A 257 18.03 34.68 3.51
CA GLN A 257 16.91 34.71 4.44
C GLN A 257 15.67 35.35 3.81
N ALA A 258 14.50 34.79 4.08
CA ALA A 258 13.22 35.37 3.72
C ALA A 258 12.88 36.59 4.60
N ASN A 259 12.16 37.57 4.03
CA ASN A 259 11.61 38.69 4.81
C ASN A 259 10.45 38.19 5.71
N ILE A 260 10.77 37.91 6.98
CA ILE A 260 9.84 37.36 7.97
C ILE A 260 8.70 38.34 8.28
N GLU A 261 8.99 39.64 8.38
CA GLU A 261 7.97 40.65 8.67
C GLU A 261 6.91 40.68 7.58
N GLN A 262 7.34 40.70 6.33
CA GLN A 262 6.44 40.69 5.18
C GLN A 262 5.63 39.38 5.10
N LEU A 263 6.24 38.26 5.43
CA LEU A 263 5.57 36.96 5.51
C LEU A 263 4.46 36.99 6.57
N HIS A 264 4.71 37.58 7.74
CA HIS A 264 3.69 37.74 8.78
C HIS A 264 2.55 38.64 8.34
N THR A 265 2.85 39.77 7.72
CA THR A 265 1.83 40.70 7.19
C THR A 265 0.90 39.97 6.22
N ILE A 266 1.46 39.27 5.22
CA ILE A 266 0.66 38.55 4.22
C ILE A 266 -0.24 37.50 4.87
N LEU A 267 0.29 36.71 5.82
CA LEU A 267 -0.50 35.66 6.46
C LEU A 267 -1.61 36.22 7.36
N ARG A 268 -1.35 37.30 8.09
CA ARG A 268 -2.34 37.99 8.93
C ARG A 268 -3.45 38.62 8.10
N ASP A 269 -3.13 39.12 6.92
CA ASP A 269 -4.09 39.65 5.95
C ASP A 269 -4.89 38.53 5.23
N GLY A 270 -4.59 37.26 5.51
CA GLY A 270 -5.23 36.13 4.85
C GLY A 270 -4.78 35.94 3.40
N GLY A 271 -3.54 36.32 3.08
CA GLY A 271 -2.88 36.00 1.81
C GLY A 271 -2.04 34.72 1.88
N VAL A 272 -1.50 34.33 0.73
CA VAL A 272 -0.51 33.25 0.60
C VAL A 272 0.84 33.88 0.24
N PRO A 273 1.88 33.77 1.09
CA PRO A 273 3.21 34.29 0.76
C PRO A 273 3.89 33.39 -0.28
N LEU A 274 4.50 34.01 -1.27
CA LEU A 274 5.34 33.37 -2.29
C LEU A 274 6.75 33.94 -2.21
N LEU A 275 7.73 33.10 -2.52
CA LEU A 275 9.12 33.48 -2.71
C LEU A 275 9.29 34.01 -4.15
N MET A 276 9.85 35.21 -4.29
CA MET A 276 10.29 35.75 -5.56
C MET A 276 11.82 35.71 -5.61
N LEU A 277 12.36 34.93 -6.54
CA LEU A 277 13.79 34.87 -6.82
C LEU A 277 14.11 35.70 -8.04
N THR A 278 15.01 36.67 -7.89
CA THR A 278 15.48 37.53 -8.97
C THR A 278 16.99 37.42 -9.08
N PRO A 279 17.55 37.13 -10.28
CA PRO A 279 18.99 37.18 -10.50
C PRO A 279 19.58 38.54 -10.09
N ASP A 280 20.68 38.53 -9.35
CA ASP A 280 21.33 39.73 -8.80
C ASP A 280 22.85 39.69 -9.05
N GLY A 281 23.23 39.62 -10.33
CA GLY A 281 24.63 39.54 -10.76
C GLY A 281 25.31 38.20 -10.43
N GLU A 282 26.60 38.10 -10.74
CA GLU A 282 27.42 36.91 -10.48
C GLU A 282 28.47 37.22 -9.39
N ASP A 283 28.87 36.21 -8.63
CA ASP A 283 30.02 36.30 -7.72
C ASP A 283 31.36 36.26 -8.49
N GLU A 284 32.48 36.44 -7.77
CA GLU A 284 33.83 36.41 -8.36
C GLU A 284 34.19 35.07 -9.04
N LEU A 285 33.44 34.01 -8.73
CA LEU A 285 33.60 32.67 -9.29
C LEU A 285 32.64 32.40 -10.46
N GLY A 286 31.84 33.39 -10.88
CA GLY A 286 30.85 33.28 -11.94
C GLY A 286 29.55 32.59 -11.52
N ASN A 287 29.30 32.39 -10.22
CA ASN A 287 28.02 31.85 -9.76
C ASN A 287 26.96 32.95 -9.70
N GLN A 288 25.80 32.69 -10.27
CA GLN A 288 24.64 33.58 -10.20
C GLN A 288 24.19 33.78 -8.74
N ASN A 289 24.17 35.02 -8.29
CA ASN A 289 23.54 35.45 -7.04
C ASN A 289 22.06 35.75 -7.24
N PHE A 290 21.31 35.69 -6.13
CA PHE A 290 19.88 35.91 -6.11
C PHE A 290 19.47 36.88 -5.03
N LYS A 291 18.55 37.77 -5.40
CA LYS A 291 17.72 38.51 -4.45
C LYS A 291 16.46 37.70 -4.12
N VAL A 292 16.17 37.59 -2.83
CA VAL A 292 15.03 36.87 -2.24
C VAL A 292 14.04 37.89 -1.69
N ASP A 293 12.85 37.97 -2.29
CA ASP A 293 11.75 38.81 -1.81
C ASP A 293 10.53 37.93 -1.47
N ILE A 294 9.71 38.34 -0.51
CA ILE A 294 8.44 37.67 -0.18
C ILE A 294 7.29 38.49 -0.75
N VAL A 295 6.41 37.89 -1.54
CA VAL A 295 5.29 38.59 -2.19
C VAL A 295 3.98 37.87 -1.97
N SER A 296 2.87 38.61 -1.91
CA SER A 296 1.55 37.97 -1.81
C SER A 296 1.14 37.35 -3.15
N LYS A 297 0.59 36.13 -3.12
CA LYS A 297 -0.02 35.45 -4.28
C LYS A 297 -1.07 36.36 -4.92
N ARG A 298 -1.00 36.52 -6.25
CA ARG A 298 -1.97 37.29 -7.04
C ARG A 298 -2.66 36.42 -8.08
N VAL A 299 -3.93 36.69 -8.34
CA VAL A 299 -4.71 35.99 -9.37
C VAL A 299 -4.01 36.12 -10.74
N GLY A 300 -3.88 35.00 -11.45
CA GLY A 300 -3.28 34.94 -12.78
C GLY A 300 -1.74 34.95 -12.82
N LYS A 301 -1.05 35.04 -11.69
CA LYS A 301 0.40 34.88 -11.61
C LYS A 301 0.75 33.40 -11.41
N GLN A 302 1.59 32.86 -12.28
CA GLN A 302 2.07 31.50 -12.20
C GLN A 302 3.24 31.39 -11.23
N TYR A 303 3.25 30.31 -10.45
CA TYR A 303 4.34 29.97 -9.55
C TYR A 303 4.51 28.46 -9.45
N LEU A 304 5.69 28.02 -9.03
CA LEU A 304 6.01 26.61 -8.79
C LEU A 304 5.97 26.33 -7.28
N ALA A 305 5.13 25.39 -6.85
CA ALA A 305 5.20 24.87 -5.48
C ALA A 305 6.25 23.76 -5.39
N ILE A 306 7.07 23.78 -4.36
CA ILE A 306 8.08 22.76 -4.07
C ILE A 306 7.54 21.86 -2.95
N SER A 307 7.56 20.56 -3.21
CA SER A 307 7.25 19.52 -2.26
C SER A 307 8.51 18.69 -2.04
N HIS A 308 8.96 18.52 -0.81
CA HIS A 308 10.27 17.95 -0.54
C HIS A 308 10.30 17.09 0.72
N VAL A 309 11.32 16.24 0.78
CA VAL A 309 11.60 15.40 1.94
C VAL A 309 12.53 16.19 2.87
N TRP A 310 12.05 16.66 4.03
CA TRP A 310 12.89 17.43 4.95
C TRP A 310 14.15 16.68 5.36
N SER A 311 14.07 15.37 5.63
CA SER A 311 15.24 14.56 5.98
C SER A 311 16.33 14.55 4.90
N ASP A 312 16.03 15.08 3.70
CA ASP A 312 16.99 15.26 2.61
C ASP A 312 17.73 16.61 2.66
N GLY A 313 17.47 17.43 3.68
CA GLY A 313 18.26 18.63 3.97
C GLY A 313 17.75 19.94 3.37
N LEU A 314 16.56 19.98 2.77
CA LEU A 314 15.96 21.20 2.21
C LEU A 314 15.07 21.97 3.20
N GLY A 315 15.04 21.56 4.47
CA GLY A 315 14.41 22.24 5.60
C GLY A 315 15.37 23.15 6.37
N ASN A 316 14.88 23.83 7.40
CA ASN A 316 15.69 24.63 8.32
C ASN A 316 14.94 24.82 9.65
N THR A 317 15.52 24.35 10.76
CA THR A 317 14.93 24.44 12.11
C THR A 317 15.17 25.79 12.79
N GLU A 318 16.22 26.50 12.39
CA GLU A 318 16.71 27.72 13.06
C GLU A 318 16.19 29.01 12.40
N GLY A 319 15.59 28.92 11.22
CA GLY A 319 15.07 30.11 10.55
C GLY A 319 14.44 29.84 9.19
N ASN A 320 14.03 30.92 8.53
CA ASN A 320 13.49 30.89 7.17
C ASN A 320 14.60 31.27 6.18
N SER A 321 15.58 30.39 5.99
CA SER A 321 16.67 30.60 5.04
C SER A 321 17.12 29.30 4.36
N LEU A 322 17.69 29.41 3.17
CA LEU A 322 18.30 28.30 2.42
C LEU A 322 19.66 28.71 1.85
N PRO A 323 20.60 27.75 1.65
CA PRO A 323 21.86 28.01 0.96
C PRO A 323 21.64 28.57 -0.45
N ASN A 324 22.47 29.53 -0.86
CA ASN A 324 22.42 30.13 -2.21
C ASN A 324 22.45 29.06 -3.33
N CYS A 325 23.29 28.02 -3.19
CA CYS A 325 23.35 26.93 -4.17
C CYS A 325 22.01 26.17 -4.35
N GLN A 326 21.22 26.00 -3.28
CA GLN A 326 19.89 25.37 -3.37
C GLN A 326 18.91 26.30 -4.09
N LEU A 327 18.95 27.60 -3.79
CA LEU A 327 18.10 28.59 -4.45
C LEU A 327 18.41 28.70 -5.95
N ARG A 328 19.68 28.59 -6.34
CA ARG A 328 20.10 28.50 -7.75
C ARG A 328 19.49 27.28 -8.45
N LEU A 329 19.61 26.10 -7.85
CA LEU A 329 19.00 24.88 -8.38
C LEU A 329 17.48 25.04 -8.53
N LEU A 330 16.79 25.56 -7.50
CA LEU A 330 15.35 25.78 -7.54
C LEU A 330 14.96 26.79 -8.62
N TYR A 331 15.75 27.84 -8.82
CA TYR A 331 15.54 28.85 -9.86
C TYR A 331 15.65 28.23 -11.27
N GLU A 332 16.74 27.51 -11.54
CA GLU A 332 17.01 26.88 -12.84
C GLU A 332 15.89 25.88 -13.21
N GLU A 333 15.57 24.97 -12.29
CA GLU A 333 14.51 23.98 -12.49
C GLU A 333 13.13 24.65 -12.63
N ALA A 334 12.87 25.71 -11.86
CA ALA A 334 11.62 26.44 -11.99
C ALA A 334 11.47 27.11 -13.36
N ARG A 335 12.54 27.68 -13.92
CA ARG A 335 12.49 28.24 -15.28
C ARG A 335 12.18 27.17 -16.30
N HIS A 336 12.87 26.02 -16.24
CA HIS A 336 12.67 24.91 -17.16
C HIS A 336 11.24 24.40 -17.09
N VAL A 337 10.77 24.09 -15.88
CA VAL A 337 9.42 23.60 -15.66
C VAL A 337 8.44 24.69 -16.11
N LEU A 338 8.40 25.88 -15.53
CA LEU A 338 7.37 26.88 -15.82
C LEU A 338 7.26 27.31 -17.29
N THR A 339 8.35 27.28 -18.07
CA THR A 339 8.38 27.80 -19.46
C THR A 339 8.50 26.74 -20.56
N GLY A 340 8.91 25.52 -20.22
CA GLY A 340 9.12 24.45 -21.20
C GLY A 340 7.82 23.84 -21.70
N GLY A 341 7.61 23.89 -23.01
CA GLY A 341 6.39 23.34 -23.65
C GLY A 341 6.23 21.83 -23.51
N GLU A 342 7.33 21.10 -23.26
CA GLU A 342 7.30 19.66 -23.00
C GLU A 342 6.61 19.30 -21.67
N TYR A 343 6.64 20.21 -20.71
CA TYR A 343 6.08 20.04 -19.38
C TYR A 343 4.63 20.53 -19.29
N VAL A 344 3.96 20.78 -20.42
CA VAL A 344 2.51 20.99 -20.42
C VAL A 344 1.84 19.63 -20.17
N PRO A 345 1.00 19.47 -19.13
CA PRO A 345 0.30 18.22 -18.89
C PRO A 345 -0.43 17.75 -20.16
N ARG A 346 -0.13 16.53 -20.59
CA ARG A 346 -0.78 15.89 -21.74
C ARG A 346 -1.83 14.93 -21.19
N TYR A 347 -3.08 15.20 -21.53
CA TYR A 347 -4.16 14.28 -21.23
C TYR A 347 -4.36 13.46 -22.50
N GLU A 348 -4.19 12.15 -22.44
CA GLU A 348 -4.43 11.23 -23.54
C GLU A 348 -5.60 10.29 -23.19
N GLY A 349 -6.43 9.93 -24.18
CA GLY A 349 -7.35 8.80 -24.06
C GLY A 349 -8.78 9.06 -23.57
N GLY A 350 -9.16 10.30 -23.23
CA GLY A 350 -10.55 10.65 -22.81
C GLY A 350 -11.31 11.54 -23.80
N PRO A 351 -12.66 11.58 -23.78
CA PRO A 351 -13.48 12.40 -24.69
C PRO A 351 -13.18 13.92 -24.58
N PHE A 352 -12.64 14.36 -23.44
CA PHE A 352 -12.25 15.76 -23.18
C PHE A 352 -10.73 16.01 -23.19
N ALA A 353 -9.92 14.99 -23.48
CA ALA A 353 -8.45 15.09 -23.47
C ALA A 353 -7.91 16.26 -24.32
N ALA A 354 -8.52 16.51 -25.48
CA ALA A 354 -8.16 17.62 -26.37
C ALA A 354 -8.48 19.00 -25.75
N LEU A 355 -9.58 19.11 -24.99
CA LEU A 355 -9.97 20.34 -24.30
C LEU A 355 -9.02 20.65 -23.14
N HIS A 356 -8.70 19.65 -22.30
CA HIS A 356 -7.73 19.80 -21.20
C HIS A 356 -6.36 20.22 -21.73
N THR A 357 -5.89 19.54 -22.78
CA THR A 357 -4.59 19.83 -23.40
C THR A 357 -4.56 21.23 -24.01
N SER A 358 -5.66 21.68 -24.64
CA SER A 358 -5.74 23.02 -25.24
C SER A 358 -5.75 24.14 -24.19
N ALA A 359 -6.53 23.98 -23.11
CA ALA A 359 -6.55 24.94 -22.00
C ALA A 359 -5.18 25.05 -21.31
N ALA A 360 -4.52 23.91 -21.06
CA ALA A 360 -3.18 23.87 -20.47
C ALA A 360 -2.13 24.56 -21.36
N ARG A 361 -2.19 24.36 -22.68
CA ARG A 361 -1.33 25.03 -23.67
C ARG A 361 -1.55 26.55 -23.70
N LEU A 362 -2.79 27.02 -23.65
CA LEU A 362 -3.11 28.45 -23.63
C LEU A 362 -2.55 29.11 -22.37
N ALA A 363 -2.77 28.50 -21.19
CA ALA A 363 -2.22 28.98 -19.93
C ALA A 363 -0.68 29.00 -19.97
N HIS A 364 -0.05 27.96 -20.53
CA HIS A 364 1.39 27.90 -20.72
C HIS A 364 1.92 29.01 -21.63
N PHE A 365 1.27 29.26 -22.76
CA PHE A 365 1.67 30.32 -23.68
C PHE A 365 1.61 31.70 -23.02
N ALA A 366 0.50 32.03 -22.36
CA ALA A 366 0.33 33.29 -21.63
C ALA A 366 1.38 33.46 -20.51
N GLY A 367 1.64 32.40 -19.75
CA GLY A 367 2.64 32.36 -18.69
C GLY A 367 4.07 32.56 -19.18
N SER A 368 4.47 31.79 -20.20
CA SER A 368 5.81 31.85 -20.79
C SER A 368 6.16 33.24 -21.33
N GLN A 369 5.18 33.97 -21.89
CA GLN A 369 5.40 35.35 -22.33
C GLN A 369 5.63 36.32 -21.18
N THR A 370 4.96 36.12 -20.02
CA THR A 370 5.18 36.96 -18.84
C THR A 370 6.54 36.71 -18.17
N LEU A 371 7.00 35.45 -18.10
CA LEU A 371 8.33 35.08 -17.60
C LEU A 371 9.45 35.52 -18.55
N ARG A 372 9.21 35.61 -19.86
CA ARG A 372 10.18 36.19 -20.81
C ARG A 372 10.33 37.70 -20.69
N ARG A 373 9.41 38.39 -20.01
CA ARG A 373 9.44 39.85 -19.79
C ARG A 373 10.16 40.26 -18.50
N GLY A 374 10.49 39.32 -17.60
CA GLY A 374 11.29 39.59 -16.40
C GLY A 374 11.95 38.32 -15.89
N ASP A 375 13.21 38.40 -15.46
CA ASP A 375 14.04 37.24 -15.11
C ASP A 375 13.68 36.59 -13.76
N SER A 376 12.69 37.11 -13.04
CA SER A 376 12.26 36.59 -11.74
C SER A 376 11.33 35.39 -11.86
N VAL A 377 11.45 34.44 -10.93
CA VAL A 377 10.51 33.31 -10.79
C VAL A 377 9.80 33.36 -9.44
N LEU A 378 8.53 32.93 -9.42
CA LEU A 378 7.75 32.79 -8.21
C LEU A 378 7.73 31.32 -7.78
N LEU A 379 8.08 31.08 -6.53
CA LEU A 379 8.13 29.77 -5.91
C LEU A 379 7.34 29.75 -4.60
N TRP A 380 6.97 28.56 -4.15
CA TRP A 380 6.59 28.31 -2.76
C TRP A 380 7.39 27.13 -2.24
N ILE A 381 8.04 27.29 -1.10
CA ILE A 381 8.65 26.19 -0.34
C ILE A 381 8.41 26.46 1.13
N ASP A 382 7.95 25.44 1.86
CA ASP A 382 7.58 25.55 3.27
C ASP A 382 8.67 26.20 4.13
N THR A 383 9.93 25.89 3.87
CA THR A 383 11.10 26.34 4.61
C THR A 383 11.28 27.86 4.58
N LEU A 384 10.85 28.52 3.49
CA LEU A 384 10.92 29.97 3.34
C LEU A 384 9.57 30.67 3.48
N CYS A 385 8.46 29.93 3.31
CA CYS A 385 7.11 30.49 3.27
C CYS A 385 6.25 30.18 4.51
N ILE A 386 6.71 29.34 5.44
CA ILE A 386 6.04 29.05 6.72
C ILE A 386 6.88 29.61 7.88
N PRO A 387 6.36 30.54 8.69
CA PRO A 387 7.11 31.11 9.80
C PRO A 387 7.23 30.11 10.94
N HIS A 388 8.27 30.29 11.76
CA HIS A 388 8.47 29.50 12.99
C HIS A 388 7.56 29.92 14.15
N GLN A 389 7.04 31.15 14.15
CA GLN A 389 6.19 31.67 15.22
C GLN A 389 4.83 30.93 15.28
N PRO A 390 4.44 30.34 16.42
CA PRO A 390 3.29 29.41 16.49
C PRO A 390 1.94 29.97 16.02
N ASP A 391 1.65 31.24 16.33
CA ASP A 391 0.40 31.93 15.98
C ASP A 391 0.28 32.09 14.45
N VAL A 392 1.33 32.60 13.82
CA VAL A 392 1.35 32.83 12.37
C VAL A 392 1.56 31.51 11.60
N ARG A 393 2.32 30.56 12.16
CA ARG A 393 2.51 29.22 11.60
C ARG A 393 1.19 28.49 11.40
N SER A 394 0.27 28.64 12.35
CA SER A 394 -1.07 28.03 12.28
C SER A 394 -1.89 28.61 11.11
N LEU A 395 -1.74 29.90 10.79
CA LEU A 395 -2.36 30.53 9.63
C LEU A 395 -1.80 29.99 8.31
N ALA A 396 -0.49 29.78 8.24
CA ALA A 396 0.15 29.17 7.08
C ALA A 396 -0.32 27.73 6.85
N ILE A 397 -0.39 26.91 7.91
CA ILE A 397 -0.85 25.51 7.84
C ILE A 397 -2.28 25.41 7.29
N GLN A 398 -3.18 26.31 7.72
CA GLN A 398 -4.57 26.38 7.20
C GLN A 398 -4.63 26.62 5.69
N ARG A 399 -3.57 27.18 5.08
CA ARG A 399 -3.50 27.53 3.66
C ARG A 399 -2.63 26.61 2.82
N ILE A 400 -1.95 25.63 3.41
CA ILE A 400 -1.06 24.70 2.67
C ILE A 400 -1.79 24.06 1.50
N ARG A 401 -3.04 23.62 1.68
CA ARG A 401 -3.83 23.03 0.58
C ARG A 401 -4.02 24.02 -0.58
N GLU A 402 -4.38 25.27 -0.29
CA GLU A 402 -4.60 26.34 -1.27
C GLU A 402 -3.33 26.60 -2.11
N VAL A 403 -2.15 26.51 -1.50
CA VAL A 403 -0.87 26.63 -2.20
C VAL A 403 -0.80 25.60 -3.34
N TYR A 404 -0.87 24.31 -3.01
CA TYR A 404 -0.66 23.27 -4.01
C TYR A 404 -1.83 23.17 -5.02
N GLU A 405 -3.05 23.54 -4.63
CA GLU A 405 -4.20 23.62 -5.54
C GLU A 405 -4.03 24.73 -6.58
N ASP A 406 -3.55 25.91 -6.18
CA ASP A 406 -3.42 27.07 -7.06
C ASP A 406 -2.09 27.14 -7.80
N ALA A 407 -1.09 26.38 -7.36
CA ALA A 407 0.23 26.33 -7.98
C ALA A 407 0.10 26.00 -9.48
N TYR A 408 0.85 26.71 -10.32
CA TYR A 408 0.83 26.39 -11.75
C TYR A 408 1.32 24.96 -11.95
N ARG A 409 2.35 24.56 -11.18
CA ARG A 409 2.84 23.19 -11.05
C ARG A 409 3.39 22.94 -9.64
N THR A 410 3.50 21.67 -9.30
CA THR A 410 4.18 21.21 -8.09
C THR A 410 5.36 20.34 -8.47
N MET A 411 6.56 20.66 -7.97
CA MET A 411 7.77 19.88 -8.17
C MET A 411 8.16 19.14 -6.89
N ILE A 412 8.33 17.83 -6.99
CA ILE A 412 8.80 16.94 -5.93
C ILE A 412 10.32 16.84 -6.02
N ILE A 413 10.99 17.05 -4.90
CA ILE A 413 12.41 16.81 -4.73
C ILE A 413 12.61 15.68 -3.72
N ASP A 414 13.22 14.59 -4.19
CA ASP A 414 13.55 13.40 -3.43
C ASP A 414 14.97 12.96 -3.76
N SER A 415 15.79 12.77 -2.74
CA SER A 415 17.22 12.51 -2.90
C SER A 415 17.53 11.21 -3.66
N GLU A 416 16.71 10.17 -3.52
CA GLU A 416 16.88 8.90 -4.24
C GLU A 416 16.43 9.03 -5.70
N MET A 417 15.36 9.78 -5.97
CA MET A 417 14.89 10.02 -7.35
C MET A 417 15.88 10.86 -8.17
N ARG A 418 16.61 11.79 -7.54
CA ARG A 418 17.67 12.57 -8.21
C ARG A 418 18.88 11.76 -8.68
N HIS A 419 18.96 10.46 -8.36
CA HIS A 419 19.98 9.55 -8.88
C HIS A 419 19.49 8.67 -10.04
N VAL A 420 18.22 8.80 -10.44
CA VAL A 420 17.62 8.03 -11.52
C VAL A 420 17.54 8.92 -12.75
N SER A 421 18.05 8.47 -13.90
CA SER A 421 17.84 9.18 -15.18
C SER A 421 16.47 8.84 -15.73
N ALA A 422 15.62 9.84 -15.88
CA ALA A 422 14.30 9.67 -16.46
C ALA A 422 14.36 9.29 -17.94
N SER A 423 15.38 9.77 -18.68
CA SER A 423 15.47 9.53 -20.12
C SER A 423 15.88 8.09 -20.48
N SER A 424 16.59 7.38 -19.59
CA SER A 424 16.97 5.97 -19.80
C SER A 424 16.08 4.97 -19.06
N THR A 425 15.04 5.44 -18.35
CA THR A 425 14.22 4.60 -17.48
C THR A 425 12.78 4.54 -17.98
N SER A 426 12.18 3.34 -17.98
CA SER A 426 10.79 3.19 -18.42
C SER A 426 9.80 3.91 -17.48
N HIS A 427 8.67 4.39 -18.03
CA HIS A 427 7.63 5.03 -17.21
C HIS A 427 7.08 4.10 -16.11
N LEU A 428 6.98 2.79 -16.37
CA LEU A 428 6.60 1.80 -15.37
C LEU A 428 7.58 1.78 -14.19
N GLU A 429 8.88 1.78 -14.48
CA GLU A 429 9.93 1.81 -13.44
C GLU A 429 9.91 3.13 -12.67
N LEU A 430 9.78 4.28 -13.35
CA LEU A 430 9.66 5.58 -12.69
C LEU A 430 8.49 5.61 -11.71
N LEU A 431 7.31 5.10 -12.12
CA LEU A 431 6.13 5.02 -11.27
C LEU A 431 6.37 4.12 -10.05
N LEU A 432 6.93 2.92 -10.26
CA LEU A 432 7.22 1.97 -9.17
C LEU A 432 8.28 2.52 -8.20
N ARG A 433 9.30 3.22 -8.69
CA ARG A 433 10.31 3.89 -7.87
C ARG A 433 9.70 5.00 -7.03
N VAL A 434 8.82 5.82 -7.60
CA VAL A 434 8.09 6.82 -6.80
C VAL A 434 7.24 6.13 -5.74
N LEU A 435 6.40 5.16 -6.12
CA LEU A 435 5.48 4.47 -5.20
C LEU A 435 6.16 3.75 -4.03
N HIS A 436 7.30 3.09 -4.27
CA HIS A 436 7.92 2.17 -3.29
C HIS A 436 9.30 2.60 -2.78
N CYS A 437 10.02 3.45 -3.51
CA CYS A 437 11.40 3.84 -3.17
C CYS A 437 11.48 5.26 -2.59
N SER A 438 10.64 6.19 -3.06
CA SER A 438 10.68 7.60 -2.65
C SER A 438 10.32 7.84 -1.17
N GLY A 439 11.14 8.65 -0.49
CA GLY A 439 10.83 9.17 0.85
C GLY A 439 9.58 10.04 0.86
N TRP A 440 9.29 10.73 -0.24
CA TRP A 440 8.10 11.55 -0.43
C TRP A 440 6.80 10.73 -0.31
N MET A 441 6.76 9.51 -0.86
CA MET A 441 5.59 8.63 -0.71
C MET A 441 5.37 8.14 0.71
N ARG A 442 6.39 8.21 1.57
CA ARG A 442 6.34 7.69 2.95
C ARG A 442 6.02 8.76 3.99
N ARG A 443 6.10 10.05 3.69
CA ARG A 443 5.79 11.12 4.67
C ARG A 443 4.31 11.48 4.65
N LEU A 444 3.77 11.86 5.81
CA LEU A 444 2.34 12.14 5.95
C LEU A 444 1.92 13.42 5.22
N TRP A 445 2.58 14.55 5.48
CA TRP A 445 2.22 15.86 4.91
C TRP A 445 2.28 15.91 3.38
N THR A 446 3.25 15.21 2.79
CA THR A 446 3.40 15.12 1.32
C THR A 446 2.22 14.46 0.62
N LEU A 447 1.37 13.70 1.33
CA LEU A 447 0.12 13.17 0.77
C LEU A 447 -0.82 14.30 0.37
N GLN A 448 -1.04 15.26 1.27
CA GLN A 448 -1.93 16.39 1.03
C GLN A 448 -1.39 17.27 -0.10
N GLU A 449 -0.07 17.47 -0.16
CA GLU A 449 0.61 18.22 -1.21
C GLU A 449 0.39 17.57 -2.58
N GLY A 450 0.58 16.24 -2.68
CA GLY A 450 0.36 15.48 -3.91
C GLY A 450 -1.10 15.47 -4.37
N LEU A 451 -2.05 15.28 -3.44
CA LEU A 451 -3.49 15.31 -3.73
C LEU A 451 -3.95 16.68 -4.22
N ALA A 452 -3.45 17.76 -3.61
CA ALA A 452 -3.77 19.13 -3.99
C ALA A 452 -3.19 19.53 -5.37
N ALA A 453 -2.01 19.02 -5.73
CA ALA A 453 -1.39 19.27 -7.02
C ALA A 453 -2.17 18.67 -8.21
N LYS A 454 -2.97 17.63 -7.98
CA LYS A 454 -3.75 16.91 -9.00
C LYS A 454 -2.84 16.40 -10.13
N SER A 455 -3.15 16.73 -11.37
CA SER A 455 -2.41 16.34 -12.58
C SER A 455 -1.12 17.16 -12.85
N ARG A 456 -0.75 18.09 -11.96
CA ARG A 456 0.38 19.01 -12.14
C ARG A 456 1.58 18.63 -11.26
N LEU A 457 1.77 17.34 -11.01
CA LEU A 457 2.78 16.81 -10.10
C LEU A 457 4.00 16.30 -10.88
N TYR A 458 5.14 16.96 -10.69
CA TYR A 458 6.39 16.69 -11.40
C TYR A 458 7.43 16.18 -10.41
N VAL A 459 8.12 15.08 -10.70
CA VAL A 459 9.25 14.60 -9.90
C VAL A 459 10.54 15.00 -10.59
N LEU A 460 11.45 15.65 -9.86
CA LEU A 460 12.78 16.00 -10.36
C LEU A 460 13.70 14.76 -10.31
N PHE A 461 14.07 14.27 -11.49
CA PHE A 461 15.04 13.20 -11.70
C PHE A 461 16.44 13.78 -11.97
N SER A 462 17.45 12.94 -12.22
CA SER A 462 18.83 13.41 -12.38
C SER A 462 19.04 14.30 -13.61
N ASP A 463 18.21 14.14 -14.64
CA ASP A 463 18.34 14.78 -15.94
C ASP A 463 17.18 15.72 -16.30
N LYS A 464 15.97 15.49 -15.75
CA LYS A 464 14.79 16.35 -15.98
C LYS A 464 13.67 16.11 -14.97
N ALA A 465 12.72 17.03 -14.92
CA ALA A 465 11.45 16.80 -14.25
C ALA A 465 10.52 15.92 -15.10
N VAL A 466 9.72 15.04 -14.48
CA VAL A 466 8.71 14.22 -15.20
C VAL A 466 7.36 14.37 -14.52
N ASN A 467 6.30 14.58 -15.30
CA ASN A 467 4.93 14.56 -14.78
C ASN A 467 4.56 13.13 -14.38
N ILE A 468 4.70 12.81 -13.09
CA ILE A 468 4.41 11.48 -12.58
C ILE A 468 2.89 11.19 -12.58
N ALA A 469 2.06 12.24 -12.50
CA ALA A 469 0.61 12.10 -12.44
C ALA A 469 -0.04 11.61 -13.73
N THR A 470 0.62 11.78 -14.89
CA THR A 470 0.11 11.29 -16.18
C THR A 470 0.58 9.87 -16.52
N ILE A 471 1.62 9.36 -15.87
CA ILE A 471 2.22 8.06 -16.22
C ILE A 471 1.20 6.91 -16.09
N ALA A 472 0.38 6.90 -15.03
CA ALA A 472 -0.61 5.84 -14.84
C ALA A 472 -1.65 5.81 -15.98
N ASP A 473 -2.07 6.98 -16.48
CA ASP A 473 -3.00 7.09 -17.61
C ASP A 473 -2.36 6.69 -18.95
N GLU A 474 -1.08 7.02 -19.13
CA GLU A 474 -0.30 6.57 -20.29
C GLU A 474 -0.13 5.05 -20.31
N LEU A 475 0.15 4.44 -19.15
CA LEU A 475 0.23 2.99 -19.00
C LEU A 475 -1.12 2.32 -19.27
N LEU A 476 -2.22 2.90 -18.80
CA LEU A 476 -3.58 2.40 -19.05
C LEU A 476 -3.88 2.43 -20.55
N THR A 477 -3.57 3.55 -21.20
CA THR A 477 -3.72 3.70 -22.65
C THR A 477 -2.88 2.68 -23.43
N LYS A 478 -1.65 2.40 -22.98
CA LYS A 478 -0.81 1.36 -23.61
C LYS A 478 -1.38 -0.04 -23.39
N LEU A 479 -1.94 -0.32 -22.21
CA LEU A 479 -2.59 -1.60 -21.91
C LEU A 479 -3.81 -1.83 -22.79
N ASP A 480 -4.72 -0.85 -22.89
CA ASP A 480 -5.96 -0.94 -23.67
C ASP A 480 -5.68 -1.15 -25.16
N ARG A 481 -4.58 -0.55 -25.65
CA ARG A 481 -4.12 -0.71 -27.04
C ARG A 481 -3.28 -1.97 -27.28
N GLY A 482 -3.07 -2.81 -26.26
CA GLY A 482 -2.23 -4.02 -26.36
C GLY A 482 -0.77 -3.72 -26.69
N LYS A 483 -0.26 -2.56 -26.27
CA LYS A 483 1.12 -2.09 -26.54
C LYS A 483 2.10 -2.40 -25.39
N LEU A 484 1.61 -2.93 -24.26
CA LEU A 484 2.47 -3.42 -23.20
C LEU A 484 2.89 -4.88 -23.48
N PRO A 485 4.15 -5.26 -23.18
CA PRO A 485 4.54 -6.66 -23.20
C PRO A 485 3.66 -7.49 -22.26
N VAL A 486 3.20 -8.66 -22.73
CA VAL A 486 2.22 -9.49 -22.00
C VAL A 486 2.64 -9.83 -20.58
N MET A 487 3.95 -10.05 -20.35
CA MET A 487 4.50 -10.36 -19.03
C MET A 487 4.55 -9.15 -18.09
N GLN A 488 4.56 -7.93 -18.63
CA GLN A 488 4.60 -6.68 -17.85
C GLN A 488 3.20 -6.11 -17.55
N GLU A 489 2.15 -6.58 -18.25
CA GLU A 489 0.80 -6.07 -18.08
C GLU A 489 0.30 -6.15 -16.63
N ARG A 490 0.66 -7.21 -15.88
CA ARG A 490 0.19 -7.40 -14.50
C ARG A 490 0.82 -6.42 -13.52
N ILE A 491 2.14 -6.30 -13.54
CA ILE A 491 2.83 -5.34 -12.67
C ILE A 491 2.48 -3.89 -13.04
N ALA A 492 2.25 -3.60 -14.33
CA ALA A 492 1.74 -2.29 -14.77
C ALA A 492 0.32 -2.04 -14.23
N ASN A 493 -0.59 -2.99 -14.37
CA ASN A 493 -1.93 -2.93 -13.79
C ASN A 493 -1.90 -2.67 -12.29
N PHE A 494 -1.00 -3.37 -11.59
CA PHE A 494 -0.81 -3.18 -10.17
C PHE A 494 -0.34 -1.76 -9.83
N ALA A 495 0.73 -1.28 -10.47
CA ALA A 495 1.27 0.06 -10.25
C ALA A 495 0.21 1.16 -10.52
N MET A 496 -0.58 1.00 -11.59
CA MET A 496 -1.70 1.88 -11.90
C MET A 496 -2.79 1.84 -10.81
N GLY A 497 -3.18 0.64 -10.37
CA GLY A 497 -4.19 0.47 -9.32
C GLY A 497 -3.78 1.12 -7.99
N VAL A 498 -2.52 0.99 -7.60
CA VAL A 498 -1.96 1.68 -6.42
C VAL A 498 -2.01 3.19 -6.60
N TRP A 499 -1.54 3.70 -7.75
CA TRP A 499 -1.57 5.14 -8.05
C TRP A 499 -3.01 5.70 -8.01
N PHE A 500 -3.96 5.00 -8.61
CA PHE A 500 -5.36 5.43 -8.65
C PHE A 500 -6.01 5.43 -7.27
N THR A 501 -5.74 4.41 -6.46
CA THR A 501 -6.22 4.30 -5.07
C THR A 501 -5.63 5.42 -4.20
N PHE A 502 -4.36 5.76 -4.39
CA PHE A 502 -3.68 6.74 -3.55
C PHE A 502 -4.00 8.18 -3.92
N PHE A 503 -4.16 8.46 -5.22
CA PHE A 503 -4.28 9.82 -5.71
C PHE A 503 -5.52 10.02 -6.57
N LYS A 504 -5.65 9.30 -7.69
CA LYS A 504 -6.61 9.65 -8.75
C LYS A 504 -8.07 9.65 -8.27
N HIS A 505 -8.53 8.61 -7.57
CA HIS A 505 -9.91 8.57 -7.10
C HIS A 505 -10.27 9.74 -6.17
N THR A 506 -9.31 10.16 -5.34
CA THR A 506 -9.47 11.33 -4.46
C THR A 506 -9.42 12.65 -5.23
N ILE A 507 -8.59 12.73 -6.28
CA ILE A 507 -8.50 13.91 -7.16
C ILE A 507 -9.80 14.09 -7.95
N ASP A 508 -10.31 13.01 -8.53
CA ASP A 508 -11.52 13.01 -9.36
C ASP A 508 -12.75 13.39 -8.53
N SER A 509 -12.85 12.91 -7.28
CA SER A 509 -13.96 13.26 -6.38
C SER A 509 -13.96 14.73 -5.95
N THR A 510 -12.78 15.32 -5.75
CA THR A 510 -12.63 16.68 -5.21
C THR A 510 -12.59 17.77 -6.29
N SER A 511 -12.37 17.40 -7.55
CA SER A 511 -12.27 18.36 -8.65
C SER A 511 -13.63 18.66 -9.29
N LYS A 512 -14.13 19.91 -9.14
CA LYS A 512 -15.36 20.39 -9.81
C LYS A 512 -15.31 20.23 -11.34
N PHE A 513 -14.12 20.38 -11.92
CA PHE A 513 -13.90 20.24 -13.36
C PHE A 513 -13.96 18.79 -13.82
N GLU A 514 -13.32 17.86 -13.09
CA GLU A 514 -13.40 16.42 -13.42
C GLU A 514 -14.82 15.87 -13.22
N ARG A 515 -15.54 16.34 -12.18
CA ARG A 515 -16.96 16.02 -11.99
C ARG A 515 -17.83 16.50 -13.16
N PHE A 516 -17.60 17.72 -13.66
CA PHE A 516 -18.27 18.23 -14.85
C PHE A 516 -17.94 17.38 -16.09
N VAL A 517 -16.66 17.05 -16.29
CA VAL A 517 -16.20 16.23 -17.42
C VAL A 517 -16.81 14.82 -17.39
N ASN A 518 -16.84 14.16 -16.23
CA ASN A 518 -17.48 12.85 -16.06
C ASN A 518 -18.98 12.90 -16.33
N LEU A 519 -19.67 13.95 -15.86
CA LEU A 519 -21.11 14.17 -16.14
C LEU A 519 -21.39 14.30 -17.65
N VAL A 520 -20.49 14.92 -18.41
CA VAL A 520 -20.68 15.09 -19.87
C VAL A 520 -20.21 13.85 -20.65
N ALA A 521 -19.13 13.20 -20.21
CA ALA A 521 -18.58 12.00 -20.83
C ALA A 521 -19.45 10.75 -20.64
N SER A 522 -20.08 10.63 -19.48
CA SER A 522 -20.94 9.51 -19.11
C SER A 522 -22.17 10.00 -18.32
N PRO A 523 -23.15 10.64 -18.99
CA PRO A 523 -24.30 11.28 -18.32
C PRO A 523 -25.21 10.32 -17.54
N PHE A 524 -25.03 9.00 -17.72
CA PHE A 524 -25.78 7.95 -17.04
C PHE A 524 -24.98 7.25 -15.93
N ASP A 525 -23.68 7.51 -15.80
CA ASP A 525 -22.84 6.95 -14.73
C ASP A 525 -22.76 7.94 -13.57
N LYS A 526 -23.69 7.80 -12.62
CA LYS A 526 -23.81 8.66 -11.43
C LYS A 526 -23.04 8.09 -10.23
N SER A 527 -21.87 7.48 -10.42
CA SER A 527 -21.06 7.06 -9.28
C SER A 527 -20.33 8.28 -8.68
N ASP A 528 -21.07 9.17 -8.01
CA ASP A 528 -20.46 10.18 -7.14
C ASP A 528 -19.75 9.42 -6.01
N ILE A 529 -18.42 9.57 -5.93
CA ILE A 529 -17.61 8.96 -4.86
C ILE A 529 -18.08 9.53 -3.52
N THR A 530 -18.54 8.66 -2.62
CA THR A 530 -19.06 9.05 -1.31
C THR A 530 -17.92 9.39 -0.33
N LYS A 531 -18.22 10.16 0.73
CA LYS A 531 -17.23 10.49 1.77
C LYS A 531 -16.67 9.24 2.46
N ASP A 532 -17.49 8.21 2.67
CA ASP A 532 -17.05 6.94 3.28
C ASP A 532 -16.05 6.18 2.38
N GLN A 533 -16.24 6.21 1.06
CA GLN A 533 -15.28 5.64 0.11
C GLN A 533 -13.94 6.37 0.18
N LEU A 534 -13.95 7.70 0.28
CA LEU A 534 -12.74 8.51 0.46
C LEU A 534 -12.04 8.20 1.78
N ILE A 535 -12.78 8.07 2.89
CA ILE A 535 -12.23 7.65 4.17
C ILE A 535 -11.56 6.28 4.02
N ARG A 536 -12.26 5.32 3.41
CA ARG A 536 -11.75 3.95 3.25
C ARG A 536 -10.44 3.90 2.46
N TRP A 537 -10.36 4.61 1.33
CA TRP A 537 -9.15 4.64 0.51
C TRP A 537 -8.01 5.39 1.18
N ASN A 538 -8.30 6.50 1.87
CA ASN A 538 -7.27 7.36 2.44
C ASN A 538 -6.86 6.98 3.87
N TRP A 539 -7.64 6.17 4.59
CA TRP A 539 -7.23 5.63 5.89
C TRP A 539 -5.93 4.86 5.77
N PHE A 540 -5.83 3.97 4.78
CA PHE A 540 -4.59 3.23 4.50
C PHE A 540 -3.43 4.19 4.16
N ASN A 541 -3.66 5.20 3.31
CA ASN A 541 -2.63 6.17 2.92
C ASN A 541 -2.09 6.95 4.12
N VAL A 542 -2.99 7.43 4.98
CA VAL A 542 -2.63 8.17 6.18
C VAL A 542 -1.93 7.23 7.16
N ALA A 543 -2.54 6.09 7.49
CA ALA A 543 -2.03 5.12 8.47
C ALA A 543 -0.63 4.60 8.14
N THR A 544 -0.31 4.38 6.86
CA THR A 544 1.00 3.86 6.43
C THR A 544 2.06 4.93 6.17
N ARG A 545 1.73 6.21 6.32
CA ARG A 545 2.71 7.31 6.19
C ARG A 545 3.29 7.70 7.55
N ALA A 546 4.60 7.95 7.53
CA ALA A 546 5.45 8.36 8.63
C ALA A 546 5.14 9.81 9.07
N THR A 547 5.08 10.00 10.38
CA THR A 547 5.00 11.32 11.02
C THR A 547 5.62 11.24 12.41
N SER A 548 6.27 12.32 12.86
CA SER A 548 6.68 12.50 14.26
C SER A 548 5.55 13.08 15.14
N LYS A 549 4.47 13.56 14.51
CA LYS A 549 3.33 14.22 15.17
C LYS A 549 2.05 13.48 14.79
N ALA A 550 1.65 12.50 15.60
CA ALA A 550 0.43 11.71 15.36
C ALA A 550 -0.84 12.57 15.26
N ALA A 551 -0.83 13.72 15.96
CA ALA A 551 -1.87 14.74 15.95
C ALA A 551 -2.11 15.40 14.56
N ASP A 552 -1.26 15.14 13.56
CA ASP A 552 -1.41 15.63 12.19
C ASP A 552 -2.28 14.71 11.32
N ARG A 553 -2.44 13.44 11.69
CA ARG A 553 -3.27 12.45 10.95
C ARG A 553 -4.73 12.93 10.73
N PRO A 554 -5.47 13.38 11.78
CA PRO A 554 -6.82 13.90 11.58
C PRO A 554 -6.87 15.18 10.75
N ILE A 555 -5.81 15.99 10.76
CA ILE A 555 -5.71 17.21 9.94
C ILE A 555 -5.66 16.85 8.46
N ILE A 556 -4.81 15.89 8.08
CA ILE A 556 -4.70 15.43 6.69
C ILE A 556 -6.00 14.78 6.23
N LEU A 557 -6.62 13.92 7.05
CA LEU A 557 -7.91 13.30 6.70
C LEU A 557 -9.01 14.35 6.49
N ALA A 558 -9.12 15.34 7.38
CA ALA A 558 -10.07 16.43 7.22
C ALA A 558 -9.79 17.25 5.96
N GLY A 559 -8.52 17.53 5.69
CA GLY A 559 -8.07 18.16 4.45
C GLY A 559 -8.57 17.39 3.24
N ILE A 560 -8.36 16.07 3.17
CA ILE A 560 -8.80 15.20 2.07
C ILE A 560 -10.32 15.27 1.86
N LEU A 561 -11.09 15.24 2.94
CA LEU A 561 -12.55 15.28 2.93
C LEU A 561 -13.13 16.69 2.72
N ASN A 562 -12.27 17.70 2.53
CA ASN A 562 -12.65 19.11 2.38
C ASN A 562 -13.49 19.62 3.58
N LEU A 563 -13.11 19.23 4.79
CA LEU A 563 -13.68 19.69 6.06
C LEU A 563 -12.92 20.92 6.58
N ASP A 564 -13.52 21.68 7.50
CA ASP A 564 -12.85 22.82 8.12
C ASP A 564 -11.75 22.37 9.09
N VAL A 565 -10.50 22.40 8.61
CA VAL A 565 -9.31 22.05 9.39
C VAL A 565 -9.12 22.96 10.60
N LYS A 566 -9.65 24.19 10.58
CA LYS A 566 -9.55 25.13 11.71
C LYS A 566 -10.17 24.55 12.98
N GLU A 567 -11.29 23.84 12.85
CA GLU A 567 -11.98 23.22 13.97
C GLU A 567 -11.11 22.17 14.67
N ILE A 568 -10.28 21.45 13.92
CA ILE A 568 -9.34 20.44 14.47
C ILE A 568 -8.10 21.13 15.06
N LEU A 569 -7.57 22.16 14.40
CA LEU A 569 -6.39 22.88 14.88
C LEU A 569 -6.61 23.62 16.20
N GLN A 570 -7.84 24.07 16.48
CA GLN A 570 -8.21 24.72 17.74
C GLN A 570 -8.16 23.78 18.95
N VAL A 571 -8.18 22.47 18.70
CA VAL A 571 -8.16 21.44 19.74
C VAL A 571 -6.73 20.97 20.01
N LYS A 572 -6.40 20.80 21.30
CA LYS A 572 -5.09 20.33 21.78
C LYS A 572 -5.16 18.83 22.11
N GLY A 573 -4.09 18.11 21.80
CA GLY A 573 -3.98 16.67 22.04
C GLY A 573 -4.32 15.83 20.80
N SER A 574 -3.64 14.70 20.64
CA SER A 574 -3.84 13.82 19.47
C SER A 574 -5.24 13.20 19.47
N ASP A 575 -5.64 12.64 20.60
CA ASP A 575 -6.93 11.96 20.78
C ASP A 575 -8.10 12.94 20.58
N GLU A 576 -8.01 14.13 21.18
CA GLU A 576 -9.02 15.17 21.05
C GLU A 576 -9.19 15.66 19.59
N ARG A 577 -8.11 15.73 18.82
CA ARG A 577 -8.19 16.06 17.39
C ARG A 577 -8.86 14.95 16.59
N MET A 578 -8.58 13.69 16.91
CA MET A 578 -9.25 12.55 16.26
C MET A 578 -10.74 12.50 16.64
N ARG A 579 -11.09 12.77 17.90
CA ARG A 579 -12.48 12.91 18.34
C ARG A 579 -13.18 14.05 17.60
N LYS A 580 -12.53 15.20 17.48
CA LYS A 580 -13.06 16.33 16.72
C LYS A 580 -13.27 15.98 15.25
N PHE A 581 -12.36 15.23 14.63
CA PHE A 581 -12.54 14.72 13.28
C PHE A 581 -13.81 13.88 13.13
N TYR A 582 -14.07 12.92 14.04
CA TYR A 582 -15.30 12.13 14.00
C TYR A 582 -16.57 12.99 14.13
N SER A 583 -16.52 14.09 14.89
CA SER A 583 -17.67 15.01 15.01
C SER A 583 -17.97 15.83 13.75
N LEU A 584 -17.05 15.87 12.78
CA LEU A 584 -17.19 16.62 11.53
C LEU A 584 -17.73 15.76 10.37
N ILE A 585 -18.01 14.48 10.61
CA ILE A 585 -18.50 13.54 9.62
C ILE A 585 -19.75 12.82 10.13
N ASP A 586 -20.66 12.51 9.20
CA ASP A 586 -21.91 11.84 9.55
C ASP A 586 -21.74 10.32 9.59
N ASN A 587 -20.86 9.77 8.74
CA ASN A 587 -20.74 8.33 8.51
C ASN A 587 -19.27 7.87 8.53
N PHE A 588 -19.04 6.64 8.98
CA PHE A 588 -17.73 5.98 8.98
C PHE A 588 -17.82 4.52 8.50
N PRO A 589 -16.80 3.95 7.83
CA PRO A 589 -16.82 2.54 7.45
C PRO A 589 -17.05 1.58 8.62
N GLN A 590 -18.09 0.74 8.53
CA GLN A 590 -18.50 -0.19 9.59
C GLN A 590 -17.39 -1.20 9.98
N GLY A 591 -16.48 -1.51 9.05
CA GLY A 591 -15.36 -2.41 9.29
C GLY A 591 -14.33 -1.91 10.30
N VAL A 592 -14.43 -0.65 10.75
CA VAL A 592 -13.58 -0.10 11.82
C VAL A 592 -13.69 -0.88 13.13
N LEU A 593 -14.83 -1.53 13.38
CA LEU A 593 -15.05 -2.36 14.58
C LEU A 593 -14.03 -3.50 14.70
N PHE A 594 -13.56 -4.02 13.56
CA PHE A 594 -12.66 -5.16 13.50
C PHE A 594 -11.19 -4.75 13.40
N GLN A 595 -10.88 -3.45 13.42
CA GLN A 595 -9.50 -2.96 13.39
C GLN A 595 -8.85 -3.08 14.77
N PRO A 596 -7.67 -3.69 14.89
CA PRO A 596 -6.92 -3.70 16.14
C PRO A 596 -6.34 -2.32 16.43
N GLY A 597 -6.26 -1.98 17.72
CA GLY A 597 -5.62 -0.74 18.19
C GLY A 597 -6.45 0.02 19.24
N PRO A 598 -5.90 1.15 19.73
CA PRO A 598 -6.49 1.88 20.85
C PRO A 598 -7.79 2.58 20.46
N ARG A 599 -8.78 2.46 21.33
CA ARG A 599 -10.14 3.01 21.17
C ARG A 599 -10.44 4.01 22.28
N PHE A 600 -11.44 4.85 22.04
CA PHE A 600 -12.02 5.67 23.10
C PHE A 600 -12.70 4.79 24.14
N GLU A 601 -12.80 5.28 25.38
CA GLU A 601 -13.32 4.51 26.51
C GLU A 601 -14.71 5.02 26.94
N GLU A 602 -15.05 6.22 26.49
CA GLU A 602 -16.32 6.89 26.73
C GLU A 602 -17.48 6.18 26.02
N GLU A 603 -18.64 6.18 26.66
CA GLU A 603 -19.87 5.61 26.12
C GLU A 603 -20.23 6.27 24.78
N GLY A 604 -20.57 5.46 23.77
CA GLY A 604 -20.93 5.93 22.43
C GLY A 604 -19.75 6.13 21.49
N MET A 605 -18.51 6.02 21.97
CA MET A 605 -17.28 6.23 21.18
C MET A 605 -16.32 5.03 21.17
N ARG A 606 -16.59 3.93 21.86
CA ARG A 606 -15.70 2.76 21.92
C ARG A 606 -15.53 2.05 20.59
N TRP A 607 -16.45 2.25 19.65
CA TRP A 607 -16.29 1.84 18.25
C TRP A 607 -15.17 2.62 17.51
N ALA A 608 -14.81 3.82 17.98
CA ALA A 608 -13.93 4.74 17.28
C ALA A 608 -12.46 4.59 17.73
N MET A 609 -11.56 4.59 16.75
CA MET A 609 -10.11 4.48 16.98
C MET A 609 -9.54 5.83 17.44
N LYS A 610 -8.69 5.82 18.48
CA LYS A 610 -7.96 7.01 18.97
C LYS A 610 -6.96 7.54 17.94
N VAL A 611 -6.43 6.66 17.09
CA VAL A 611 -5.42 7.01 16.08
C VAL A 611 -5.71 6.34 14.73
N CYS A 612 -5.40 7.04 13.63
CA CYS A 612 -5.36 6.47 12.28
C CYS A 612 -3.97 5.86 12.01
N GLN A 613 -3.70 4.71 12.63
CA GLN A 613 -2.42 3.99 12.53
C GLN A 613 -2.63 2.49 12.80
N TYR A 614 -1.85 1.63 12.15
CA TYR A 614 -1.86 0.19 12.41
C TYR A 614 -0.95 -0.16 13.59
N THR A 615 -1.41 -1.02 14.50
CA THR A 615 -0.63 -1.45 15.68
C THR A 615 0.01 -2.82 15.51
N GLU A 616 -0.70 -3.77 14.88
CA GLU A 616 -0.26 -5.16 14.77
C GLU A 616 -0.02 -5.56 13.31
N GLU A 617 -1.08 -5.51 12.50
CA GLU A 617 -1.06 -5.82 11.08
C GLU A 617 -1.76 -4.73 10.26
N ILE A 618 -1.35 -4.61 9.00
CA ILE A 618 -2.01 -3.72 8.04
C ILE A 618 -3.33 -4.38 7.64
N GLN A 619 -4.44 -3.68 7.88
CA GLN A 619 -5.77 -4.14 7.49
C GLN A 619 -6.54 -3.01 6.80
N TYR A 620 -7.09 -3.27 5.62
CA TYR A 620 -7.94 -2.28 4.96
C TYR A 620 -9.24 -2.09 5.73
N LEU A 621 -9.69 -0.84 5.85
CA LEU A 621 -11.06 -0.59 6.28
C LEU A 621 -12.02 -1.23 5.28
N SER A 622 -12.99 -1.99 5.79
CA SER A 622 -13.99 -2.70 5.00
C SER A 622 -15.40 -2.26 5.37
N GLY A 623 -16.40 -2.82 4.68
CA GLY A 623 -17.81 -2.50 4.91
C GLY A 623 -18.25 -1.20 4.24
N GLY A 624 -19.57 -1.02 4.18
CA GLY A 624 -20.21 0.23 3.77
C GLY A 624 -20.26 1.26 4.90
N PRO A 625 -20.93 2.40 4.67
CA PRO A 625 -21.06 3.45 5.67
C PRO A 625 -21.94 3.00 6.83
N GLY A 626 -21.53 3.30 8.06
CA GLY A 626 -22.34 3.30 9.27
C GLY A 626 -22.56 4.73 9.73
N ASN A 627 -23.78 5.08 10.14
CA ASN A 627 -24.07 6.41 10.65
C ASN A 627 -23.48 6.56 12.06
N ILE A 628 -22.84 7.69 12.33
CA ILE A 628 -22.34 8.05 13.65
C ILE A 628 -23.50 8.66 14.44
N THR A 629 -23.83 8.06 15.57
CA THR A 629 -24.87 8.55 16.49
C THR A 629 -24.25 8.89 17.85
N PRO A 630 -24.94 9.66 18.71
CA PRO A 630 -24.47 9.87 20.09
C PRO A 630 -24.30 8.59 20.90
N ARG A 631 -24.95 7.48 20.50
CA ARG A 631 -24.90 6.18 21.18
C ARG A 631 -23.92 5.20 20.53
N GLY A 632 -23.28 5.54 19.42
CA GLY A 632 -22.37 4.64 18.72
C GLY A 632 -22.46 4.68 17.19
N LEU A 633 -21.72 3.78 16.54
CA LEU A 633 -21.75 3.56 15.10
C LEU A 633 -22.83 2.55 14.72
N GLN A 634 -23.67 2.91 13.76
CA GLN A 634 -24.69 2.02 13.22
C GLN A 634 -24.08 0.95 12.30
N ILE A 635 -24.43 -0.31 12.54
CA ILE A 635 -23.94 -1.49 11.86
C ILE A 635 -25.10 -2.31 11.32
N THR A 636 -25.08 -2.61 10.04
CA THR A 636 -26.16 -3.33 9.34
C THR A 636 -25.66 -4.48 8.47
N LEU A 637 -24.35 -4.56 8.22
CA LEU A 637 -23.77 -5.44 7.20
C LEU A 637 -23.21 -6.75 7.74
N TYR A 638 -23.18 -6.95 9.06
CA TYR A 638 -22.44 -8.06 9.66
C TYR A 638 -23.37 -9.01 10.42
N PRO A 639 -23.31 -10.32 10.14
CA PRO A 639 -24.07 -11.32 10.86
C PRO A 639 -23.57 -11.43 12.30
N SER A 640 -24.48 -11.75 13.22
CA SER A 640 -24.19 -11.80 14.65
C SER A 640 -24.97 -12.88 15.38
N TRP A 641 -24.45 -13.29 16.54
CA TRP A 641 -25.21 -14.02 17.55
C TRP A 641 -25.57 -13.09 18.71
N LEU A 642 -26.64 -13.44 19.41
CA LEU A 642 -27.05 -12.81 20.66
C LEU A 642 -27.28 -13.93 21.68
N PHE A 643 -26.66 -13.85 22.85
CA PHE A 643 -26.73 -14.91 23.86
C PHE A 643 -26.61 -14.36 25.29
N PRO A 644 -27.23 -15.02 26.28
CA PRO A 644 -27.05 -14.65 27.68
C PRO A 644 -25.67 -15.11 28.20
N SER A 645 -25.03 -14.33 29.06
CA SER A 645 -23.67 -14.61 29.57
C SER A 645 -23.50 -15.99 30.19
N ARG A 646 -24.54 -16.52 30.85
CA ARG A 646 -24.52 -17.81 31.55
C ARG A 646 -24.21 -19.03 30.68
N ILE A 647 -24.37 -18.94 29.36
CA ILE A 647 -24.07 -20.06 28.47
C ILE A 647 -22.59 -20.12 28.09
N VAL A 648 -21.81 -19.09 28.39
CA VAL A 648 -20.39 -19.03 28.05
C VAL A 648 -19.58 -19.83 29.05
N PHE A 649 -18.70 -20.70 28.57
CA PHE A 649 -17.73 -21.39 29.38
C PHE A 649 -16.34 -20.78 29.20
N ASP A 650 -15.70 -20.36 30.29
CA ASP A 650 -14.33 -19.81 30.30
C ASP A 650 -13.31 -20.93 30.51
N LEU A 651 -12.46 -21.17 29.50
CA LEU A 651 -11.42 -22.19 29.57
C LEU A 651 -10.33 -21.85 30.60
N GLY A 652 -10.17 -20.57 30.97
CA GLY A 652 -9.23 -20.15 32.01
C GLY A 652 -9.58 -20.68 33.41
N LEU A 653 -10.79 -21.21 33.63
CA LEU A 653 -11.14 -21.85 34.89
C LEU A 653 -10.26 -23.06 35.21
N PHE A 654 -9.80 -23.79 34.19
CA PHE A 654 -8.89 -24.92 34.38
C PHE A 654 -7.50 -24.49 34.88
N ASP A 655 -7.07 -23.29 34.50
CA ASP A 655 -5.77 -22.73 34.92
C ASP A 655 -5.81 -22.20 36.36
N ILE A 656 -7.00 -21.78 36.84
CA ILE A 656 -7.19 -21.24 38.20
C ILE A 656 -7.36 -22.38 39.22
N ASP A 657 -8.31 -23.29 38.97
CA ASP A 657 -8.57 -24.45 39.83
C ASP A 657 -9.10 -25.60 38.98
N ASN A 658 -8.23 -26.57 38.71
CA ASN A 658 -8.55 -27.72 37.86
C ASN A 658 -9.75 -28.56 38.37
N ASN A 659 -9.92 -28.69 39.69
CA ASN A 659 -11.02 -29.49 40.25
C ASN A 659 -12.35 -28.75 40.17
N GLN A 660 -12.33 -27.42 40.33
CA GLN A 660 -13.50 -26.60 40.12
C GLN A 660 -13.85 -26.48 38.64
N GLY A 661 -12.85 -26.26 37.78
CA GLY A 661 -12.98 -26.23 36.32
C GLY A 661 -13.60 -27.51 35.77
N GLN A 662 -13.13 -28.69 36.21
CA GLN A 662 -13.71 -29.98 35.82
C GLN A 662 -15.19 -30.12 36.21
N ARG A 663 -15.56 -29.73 37.44
CA ARG A 663 -16.96 -29.78 37.90
C ARG A 663 -17.86 -28.84 37.12
N THR A 664 -17.40 -27.60 36.88
CA THR A 664 -18.14 -26.62 36.09
C THR A 664 -18.26 -27.05 34.62
N TRP A 665 -17.24 -27.72 34.07
CA TRP A 665 -17.26 -28.27 32.72
C TRP A 665 -18.29 -29.38 32.54
N GLU A 666 -18.29 -30.38 33.44
CA GLU A 666 -19.26 -31.48 33.41
C GLU A 666 -20.70 -30.97 33.51
N GLN A 667 -20.93 -29.98 34.38
CA GLN A 667 -22.22 -29.31 34.49
C GLN A 667 -22.60 -28.60 33.18
N TRP A 668 -21.68 -27.82 32.61
CA TRP A 668 -21.93 -27.05 31.39
C TRP A 668 -22.24 -27.93 30.18
N ILE A 669 -21.50 -29.04 30.00
CA ILE A 669 -21.73 -30.01 28.93
C ILE A 669 -23.14 -30.61 29.03
N LYS A 670 -23.57 -30.98 30.24
CA LYS A 670 -24.90 -31.54 30.49
C LYS A 670 -26.00 -30.52 30.24
N GLU A 671 -25.83 -29.29 30.70
CA GLU A 671 -26.82 -28.21 30.54
C GLU A 671 -27.09 -27.86 29.07
N HIS A 672 -26.10 -28.01 28.20
CA HIS A 672 -26.19 -27.67 26.78
C HIS A 672 -26.33 -28.89 25.86
N ASN A 673 -26.55 -30.08 26.41
CA ASN A 673 -26.70 -31.35 25.68
C ASN A 673 -25.52 -31.68 24.74
N LEU A 674 -24.29 -31.38 25.19
CA LEU A 674 -23.06 -31.59 24.42
C LEU A 674 -22.38 -32.94 24.73
N GLU A 675 -23.15 -33.90 25.27
CA GLU A 675 -22.66 -35.22 25.67
C GLU A 675 -22.37 -36.14 24.46
N ASP A 676 -22.98 -35.85 23.29
CA ASP A 676 -22.76 -36.59 22.05
C ASP A 676 -21.60 -35.98 21.25
N ALA A 677 -20.49 -36.72 21.14
CA ALA A 677 -19.28 -36.30 20.44
C ALA A 677 -19.49 -36.06 18.93
N ASP A 678 -20.53 -36.67 18.33
CA ASP A 678 -20.86 -36.53 16.92
C ASP A 678 -21.76 -35.29 16.63
N ASN A 679 -22.27 -34.61 17.68
CA ASN A 679 -23.16 -33.45 17.58
C ASN A 679 -22.55 -32.15 18.13
N MET A 680 -21.27 -31.93 17.82
CA MET A 680 -20.49 -30.73 18.19
C MET A 680 -20.54 -29.50 17.24
N PRO A 681 -21.27 -29.43 16.10
CA PRO A 681 -21.22 -28.24 15.23
C PRO A 681 -21.82 -26.98 15.88
N ASN A 682 -22.39 -27.12 17.08
CA ASN A 682 -23.10 -26.08 17.82
C ASN A 682 -22.22 -25.36 18.86
N VAL A 683 -20.89 -25.53 18.83
CA VAL A 683 -19.98 -24.82 19.73
C VAL A 683 -18.97 -24.00 18.93
N CYS A 684 -18.82 -22.74 19.32
CA CYS A 684 -17.81 -21.85 18.79
C CYS A 684 -16.78 -21.50 19.87
N LEU A 685 -15.50 -21.52 19.49
CA LEU A 685 -14.40 -20.99 20.27
C LEU A 685 -14.23 -19.51 19.96
N LEU A 686 -14.42 -18.68 20.98
CA LEU A 686 -14.16 -17.25 20.97
C LEU A 686 -12.82 -16.98 21.68
N LYS A 687 -11.90 -16.30 21.02
CA LYS A 687 -10.66 -15.78 21.61
C LYS A 687 -10.64 -14.27 21.50
N THR A 688 -10.56 -13.55 22.60
CA THR A 688 -10.49 -12.08 22.60
C THR A 688 -9.06 -11.61 22.86
N GLU A 689 -8.71 -10.44 22.30
CA GLU A 689 -7.38 -9.82 22.52
C GLU A 689 -7.19 -9.41 23.98
N ILE A 690 -8.28 -8.97 24.61
CA ILE A 690 -8.37 -8.65 26.03
C ILE A 690 -9.44 -9.57 26.64
N PRO A 691 -9.17 -10.25 27.77
CA PRO A 691 -10.16 -11.08 28.44
C PRO A 691 -11.45 -10.31 28.74
N VAL A 692 -12.60 -10.89 28.39
CA VAL A 692 -13.92 -10.30 28.64
C VAL A 692 -14.48 -10.91 29.92
N VAL A 693 -14.88 -10.06 30.86
CA VAL A 693 -15.61 -10.48 32.05
C VAL A 693 -17.10 -10.48 31.73
N PHE A 694 -17.65 -11.66 31.44
CA PHE A 694 -19.07 -11.85 31.20
C PHE A 694 -19.85 -11.72 32.52
N LYS A 695 -20.58 -10.61 32.67
CA LYS A 695 -21.34 -10.34 33.90
C LYS A 695 -22.57 -11.25 34.00
N PRO A 696 -22.92 -11.75 35.20
CA PRO A 696 -24.13 -12.54 35.40
C PRO A 696 -25.38 -11.79 34.90
N ASP A 697 -26.29 -12.52 34.26
CA ASP A 697 -27.60 -12.04 33.76
C ASP A 697 -27.56 -10.94 32.67
N GLU A 698 -26.38 -10.58 32.16
CA GLU A 698 -26.26 -9.72 30.99
C GLU A 698 -26.34 -10.52 29.67
N THR A 699 -26.80 -9.85 28.61
CA THR A 699 -26.84 -10.41 27.26
C THR A 699 -25.69 -9.84 26.44
N TYR A 700 -25.00 -10.70 25.70
CA TYR A 700 -23.87 -10.34 24.85
C TYR A 700 -24.17 -10.69 23.39
N GLY A 701 -23.48 -10.00 22.50
CA GLY A 701 -23.46 -10.30 21.07
C GLY A 701 -22.05 -10.58 20.58
N ILE A 702 -21.95 -11.44 19.57
CA ILE A 702 -20.71 -11.61 18.78
C ILE A 702 -21.04 -11.21 17.36
N ILE A 703 -20.47 -10.10 16.90
CA ILE A 703 -20.59 -9.59 15.52
C ILE A 703 -19.41 -10.12 14.72
N VAL A 704 -19.64 -10.76 13.57
CA VAL A 704 -18.58 -11.45 12.80
C VAL A 704 -18.21 -10.68 11.54
N HIS A 705 -16.92 -10.60 11.26
CA HIS A 705 -16.41 -10.04 10.02
C HIS A 705 -16.49 -11.08 8.87
N GLY A 706 -17.30 -10.80 7.85
CA GLY A 706 -17.46 -11.64 6.65
C GLY A 706 -18.92 -11.94 6.28
N SER A 707 -19.15 -12.47 5.07
CA SER A 707 -20.50 -12.81 4.55
C SER A 707 -20.93 -14.26 4.82
N GLU A 708 -22.20 -14.57 4.49
CA GLU A 708 -22.89 -15.86 4.67
C GLU A 708 -22.14 -17.10 4.13
N GLY A 709 -21.21 -16.96 3.17
CA GLY A 709 -20.42 -18.06 2.60
C GLY A 709 -19.27 -18.60 3.46
N SER A 710 -19.19 -18.19 4.73
CA SER A 710 -18.10 -18.56 5.64
C SER A 710 -18.22 -20.02 6.09
N ARG A 711 -17.26 -20.88 5.71
CA ARG A 711 -17.26 -22.30 6.08
C ARG A 711 -17.06 -22.51 7.59
N PRO A 712 -17.81 -23.44 8.22
CA PRO A 712 -17.52 -23.94 9.55
C PRO A 712 -16.04 -24.36 9.69
N GLY A 713 -15.44 -24.10 10.85
CA GLY A 713 -14.03 -24.40 11.12
C GLY A 713 -13.00 -23.37 10.63
N SER A 714 -13.39 -22.32 9.91
CA SER A 714 -12.49 -21.19 9.61
C SER A 714 -12.48 -20.17 10.75
N THR A 715 -11.28 -19.72 11.15
CA THR A 715 -11.14 -18.62 12.12
C THR A 715 -11.51 -17.30 11.46
N ARG A 716 -12.35 -16.50 12.13
CA ARG A 716 -12.84 -15.20 11.65
C ARG A 716 -12.64 -14.13 12.72
N SER A 717 -12.32 -12.90 12.31
CA SER A 717 -12.35 -11.76 13.22
C SER A 717 -13.79 -11.47 13.65
N CYS A 718 -13.97 -11.13 14.91
CA CYS A 718 -15.27 -10.79 15.48
C CYS A 718 -15.12 -9.73 16.56
N VAL A 719 -16.23 -9.09 16.91
CA VAL A 719 -16.31 -8.17 18.03
C VAL A 719 -17.33 -8.68 19.03
N VAL A 720 -16.96 -8.66 20.30
CA VAL A 720 -17.85 -8.93 21.42
C VAL A 720 -18.46 -7.61 21.88
N VAL A 721 -19.79 -7.59 22.00
CA VAL A 721 -20.55 -6.43 22.47
C VAL A 721 -21.46 -6.84 23.62
N SER A 722 -21.69 -5.95 24.59
CA SER A 722 -22.71 -6.14 25.62
C SER A 722 -23.99 -5.42 25.23
N LEU A 723 -25.13 -6.11 25.20
CA LEU A 723 -26.41 -5.53 24.85
C LEU A 723 -26.89 -4.62 25.99
N ARG A 724 -27.20 -3.36 25.68
CA ARG A 724 -27.74 -2.39 26.63
C ARG A 724 -29.26 -2.34 26.57
N THR A 725 -29.82 -2.25 25.37
CA THR A 725 -31.27 -2.22 25.13
C THR A 725 -31.57 -2.53 23.67
N THR A 726 -32.83 -2.87 23.40
CA THR A 726 -33.36 -3.03 22.05
C THR A 726 -34.57 -2.10 21.89
N GLU A 727 -34.51 -1.19 20.92
CA GLU A 727 -35.60 -0.25 20.62
C GLU A 727 -35.89 -0.34 19.12
N ASP A 728 -37.15 -0.48 18.72
CA ASP A 728 -37.56 -0.55 17.30
C ASP A 728 -36.77 -1.56 16.45
N SER A 729 -36.41 -2.72 17.03
CA SER A 729 -35.57 -3.77 16.43
C SER A 729 -34.08 -3.42 16.23
N ILE A 730 -33.64 -2.25 16.71
CA ILE A 730 -32.25 -1.81 16.73
C ILE A 730 -31.62 -2.22 18.07
N HIS A 731 -30.46 -2.87 18.02
CA HIS A 731 -29.74 -3.36 19.19
C HIS A 731 -28.67 -2.35 19.59
N TYR A 732 -28.86 -1.68 20.73
CA TYR A 732 -27.86 -0.76 21.27
C TYR A 732 -26.91 -1.54 22.15
N ALA A 733 -25.63 -1.54 21.80
CA ALA A 733 -24.64 -2.35 22.47
C ALA A 733 -23.36 -1.56 22.72
N GLN A 734 -22.66 -1.93 23.78
CA GLN A 734 -21.34 -1.39 24.09
C GLN A 734 -20.26 -2.32 23.53
N TYR A 735 -19.24 -1.76 22.91
CA TYR A 735 -18.05 -2.51 22.52
C TYR A 735 -17.29 -3.03 23.74
N GLU A 736 -17.01 -4.34 23.79
CA GLU A 736 -16.26 -4.98 24.87
C GLU A 736 -14.85 -5.39 24.43
N ALA A 737 -14.72 -6.15 23.34
CA ALA A 737 -13.42 -6.61 22.87
C ALA A 737 -13.39 -6.99 21.39
N LEU A 738 -12.22 -6.82 20.77
CA LEU A 738 -11.86 -7.45 19.50
C LEU A 738 -11.45 -8.90 19.77
N GLY A 739 -11.74 -9.79 18.83
CA GLY A 739 -11.34 -11.18 18.93
C GLY A 739 -11.45 -11.95 17.63
N THR A 740 -11.34 -13.26 17.77
CA THR A 740 -11.57 -14.23 16.71
C THR A 740 -12.53 -15.30 17.17
N ILE A 741 -13.30 -15.83 16.23
CA ILE A 741 -14.23 -16.93 16.46
C ILE A 741 -14.07 -18.03 15.42
N LYS A 742 -14.21 -19.28 15.88
CA LYS A 742 -14.15 -20.48 15.03
C LYS A 742 -15.11 -21.55 15.56
N SER A 743 -15.90 -22.15 14.69
CA SER A 743 -16.66 -23.36 15.03
C SER A 743 -15.72 -24.55 15.27
N ILE A 744 -15.95 -25.29 16.35
CA ILE A 744 -15.20 -26.50 16.70
C ILE A 744 -15.98 -27.72 16.21
N ALA A 745 -15.30 -28.64 15.53
CA ALA A 745 -15.90 -29.91 15.08
C ALA A 745 -15.61 -31.08 16.04
N SER A 746 -14.56 -30.99 16.86
CA SER A 746 -14.24 -31.94 17.92
C SER A 746 -13.24 -31.32 18.91
N PHE A 747 -13.21 -31.82 20.14
CA PHE A 747 -12.21 -31.43 21.16
C PHE A 747 -10.91 -32.27 21.09
N VAL A 748 -10.67 -32.98 19.98
CA VAL A 748 -9.44 -33.79 19.79
C VAL A 748 -8.18 -32.92 19.91
N GLN A 749 -8.27 -31.66 19.45
CA GLN A 749 -7.29 -30.62 19.77
C GLN A 749 -7.91 -29.70 20.82
N TRP A 750 -7.49 -29.86 22.07
CA TRP A 750 -7.93 -28.99 23.16
C TRP A 750 -7.47 -27.54 22.91
N PRO A 751 -8.35 -26.53 23.02
CA PRO A 751 -7.93 -25.15 22.83
C PRO A 751 -7.05 -24.65 23.99
N ASP A 752 -6.00 -23.89 23.66
CA ASP A 752 -5.07 -23.30 24.66
C ASP A 752 -5.67 -22.13 25.48
N GLY A 753 -6.99 -21.98 25.54
CA GLY A 753 -7.69 -20.89 26.23
C GLY A 753 -8.77 -20.19 25.40
N GLY A 754 -9.47 -19.24 26.02
CA GLY A 754 -10.59 -18.50 25.45
C GLY A 754 -11.94 -18.94 26.02
N TYR A 755 -13.01 -18.68 25.27
CA TYR A 755 -14.39 -18.93 25.68
C TYR A 755 -15.08 -19.89 24.72
N LEU A 756 -15.81 -20.86 25.26
CA LEU A 756 -16.69 -21.73 24.49
C LEU A 756 -18.11 -21.18 24.57
N VAL A 757 -18.72 -20.97 23.41
CA VAL A 757 -20.06 -20.42 23.27
C VAL A 757 -20.91 -21.45 22.52
N PRO A 758 -21.99 -21.99 23.13
CA PRO A 758 -22.81 -23.03 22.53
C PRO A 758 -23.82 -22.41 21.55
N VAL A 759 -23.30 -21.82 20.48
CA VAL A 759 -24.05 -21.28 19.35
C VAL A 759 -23.67 -22.02 18.07
N ALA A 760 -24.68 -22.40 17.28
CA ALA A 760 -24.43 -22.99 15.97
C ALA A 760 -23.91 -21.95 15.00
N TRP A 761 -22.97 -22.38 14.15
CA TRP A 761 -22.35 -21.49 13.18
C TRP A 761 -23.38 -20.85 12.23
N ASP A 762 -24.43 -21.58 11.88
CA ASP A 762 -25.45 -21.16 10.93
C ASP A 762 -26.62 -20.40 11.58
N ASP A 763 -26.68 -20.32 12.92
CA ASP A 763 -27.72 -19.57 13.67
C ASP A 763 -27.47 -18.06 13.72
N ARG A 764 -26.41 -17.58 13.07
CA ARG A 764 -26.14 -16.14 12.96
C ARG A 764 -27.29 -15.46 12.22
N GLN A 765 -27.67 -14.29 12.69
CA GLN A 765 -28.67 -13.47 12.00
C GLN A 765 -28.10 -12.10 11.69
N GLU A 766 -28.54 -11.54 10.58
CA GLU A 766 -28.35 -10.14 10.27
C GLU A 766 -29.16 -9.32 11.28
N ARG A 767 -28.46 -8.47 12.03
CA ARG A 767 -29.06 -7.59 13.01
C ARG A 767 -28.55 -6.18 12.79
N GLU A 768 -29.43 -5.23 13.02
CA GLU A 768 -29.05 -3.84 13.10
C GLU A 768 -28.57 -3.53 14.51
N TRP A 769 -27.35 -3.00 14.60
CA TRP A 769 -26.71 -2.60 15.84
C TRP A 769 -26.36 -1.12 15.83
N ILE A 770 -26.40 -0.49 16.99
CA ILE A 770 -25.66 0.75 17.26
C ILE A 770 -24.62 0.41 18.32
N VAL A 771 -23.35 0.36 17.90
CA VAL A 771 -22.23 -0.08 18.74
C VAL A 771 -21.50 1.15 19.27
N GLY A 772 -21.68 1.39 20.57
CA GLY A 772 -21.09 2.49 21.33
C GLY A 772 -19.77 2.15 21.97
#